data_AF-A0A9P9Z0V6-F1
#
_entry.id   AF-A0A9P9Z0V6-F1
#
_cell.length_a   1.000
_cell.length_b   1.000
_cell.length_c   1.000
_cell.angle_alpha   90.00
_cell.angle_beta   90.00
_cell.angle_gamma   90.00
#
_symmetry.space_group_name_H-M   'P 1'
#
loop_
_entity.id
_entity.type
_entity.pdbx_description
1 polymer ?
#
loop_
_entity_poly.entity_id
_entity_poly.type
_entity_poly.pdbx_seq_one_letter_code
_entity_poly.pdbx_strand_id
1 'polypeptide(L)'
;MENPTILARKEVLRRSRKCSKGLKCLSFEFQFRLLLHYLLLSSLSGPHCVYATMAVGEALSASNCHDIHHGFDVYPNPTAVSLGQSTDTPLTLTLPPSGWKCCCWNASNQNEEVECRCEGDGLNRVPQTLKLPIQRLTIASAGLPRLRNTGLKVYGSTLLDVAFTDCLQLELIQDGAFANLTLLRTIYISNAPKLTFLSKDVFFGISDSVEIIRIINSGLTRVPDLGHLPPHNILQMIDLDNNQITRIDTKSIKVKTAQLILANNDISYVDDSAFFGSKIAKLSLKDNPKLKELHPNAFDGIIDITELDLSSTSLVGMPSVGLQTIEALYIQNTHTLKTIPSIYNFRNLQRAYLTHSFHCCAFQFPSRHDPQRHAQRMLEIEKWREQCKSDHGSRKERSTVDNLDSMPEEFGSFGSTDQSATDMIAMTYASFDYMSDDTMNKGTFHEKITLNPEDEIDELCGNFTFRKPNIECYPMPNDLNPCEDVMGYQWLRISVWIVVALAVVGNVAVLTVILSIRPESTPVPRFLMCHLAFADLCLGVYLLFVASIDAHSMGEYFNFAYDWQYGLGCKVAGFLTVFASHLSVFTLTVITIERWLAITQAMYLNHRIKLRQASVIMLGGWIYSVLMSSLPLFGISNYSSTSICLPMENRDGFDTAYLIAILACNGVAFFIIAVCYAQIYLSLGRETRQARQNSPGELSVAKKMALLVFTNFACWSPIAFFGLTALAGFPLINVTKSKILLVFFYPLNSCADPYLYAILTSQYRQDLFTLLSKLGLCRQSALKDKDGSSTHGTTRFTINGSIQRHASLTCKMQTVVGAETQKMLKNGEDYV
;
A
#
# COMPACT_ATOMS: atom_id res chain seq x y z
N MET A 1 44.48 -75.63 -26.80
CA MET A 1 43.26 -76.26 -26.26
C MET A 1 42.64 -75.29 -25.27
N GLU A 2 41.47 -74.77 -25.67
CA GLU A 2 40.37 -74.07 -24.98
C GLU A 2 40.58 -73.08 -23.79
N ASN A 3 39.78 -71.99 -23.89
CA ASN A 3 39.57 -70.78 -23.07
C ASN A 3 39.10 -71.05 -21.61
N PRO A 4 39.06 -70.07 -20.64
CA PRO A 4 38.51 -68.70 -20.80
C PRO A 4 39.08 -67.55 -19.89
N THR A 5 38.36 -66.43 -19.96
CA THR A 5 38.41 -65.03 -19.48
C THR A 5 38.71 -64.68 -17.99
N ILE A 6 38.99 -63.38 -17.78
CA ILE A 6 39.05 -62.55 -16.54
C ILE A 6 40.47 -62.24 -16.02
N LEU A 7 41.01 -61.04 -16.33
CA LEU A 7 41.70 -60.13 -15.38
C LEU A 7 42.19 -58.86 -16.12
N ALA A 8 41.35 -57.84 -16.23
CA ALA A 8 41.71 -56.54 -16.80
C ALA A 8 41.35 -55.40 -15.84
N ARG A 9 42.36 -54.89 -15.11
CA ARG A 9 42.50 -53.50 -14.59
C ARG A 9 43.59 -53.43 -13.50
N LYS A 10 44.87 -53.62 -13.87
CA LYS A 10 46.00 -53.42 -12.93
C LYS A 10 47.19 -52.61 -13.45
N GLU A 11 47.10 -51.96 -14.61
CA GLU A 11 48.28 -51.32 -15.23
C GLU A 11 48.15 -49.80 -15.52
N VAL A 12 47.51 -48.99 -14.65
CA VAL A 12 47.51 -47.50 -14.80
C VAL A 12 47.91 -46.72 -13.53
N LEU A 13 48.21 -47.38 -12.41
CA LEU A 13 48.46 -46.72 -11.10
C LEU A 13 49.94 -46.69 -10.64
N ARG A 14 50.90 -46.41 -11.52
CA ARG A 14 52.33 -46.34 -11.11
C ARG A 14 53.18 -45.15 -11.58
N ARG A 15 52.59 -44.10 -12.17
CA ARG A 15 53.29 -42.83 -12.46
C ARG A 15 52.46 -41.60 -12.06
N SER A 16 52.49 -41.24 -10.77
CA SER A 16 52.41 -39.85 -10.26
C SER A 16 52.42 -39.83 -8.73
N ARG A 17 53.54 -40.26 -8.12
CA ARG A 17 53.85 -39.99 -6.70
C ARG A 17 55.01 -39.00 -6.65
N LYS A 18 54.73 -37.73 -6.92
CA LYS A 18 55.54 -36.55 -6.59
C LYS A 18 54.67 -35.31 -6.91
N CYS A 19 54.33 -34.55 -5.87
CA CYS A 19 53.45 -33.36 -5.82
C CYS A 19 52.04 -33.61 -5.24
N SER A 20 51.95 -33.70 -3.91
CA SER A 20 50.82 -33.15 -3.13
C SER A 20 51.20 -33.13 -1.64
N LYS A 21 52.03 -32.15 -1.27
CA LYS A 21 52.14 -31.62 0.10
C LYS A 21 51.81 -30.15 -0.02
N GLY A 22 50.58 -29.79 0.34
CA GLY A 22 50.12 -28.41 0.31
C GLY A 22 48.64 -28.31 0.00
N LEU A 23 47.79 -28.52 1.01
CA LEU A 23 46.52 -27.81 1.20
C LEU A 23 45.96 -28.19 2.59
N LYS A 24 46.47 -27.52 3.62
CA LYS A 24 45.81 -27.37 4.92
C LYS A 24 45.63 -25.86 5.13
N CYS A 25 44.49 -25.49 5.70
CA CYS A 25 44.06 -24.14 6.09
C CYS A 25 43.60 -23.21 4.94
N LEU A 26 42.30 -23.26 4.63
CA LEU A 26 41.60 -22.06 4.16
C LEU A 26 40.94 -21.39 5.37
N SER A 27 41.45 -20.19 5.69
CA SER A 27 40.96 -19.31 6.76
C SER A 27 39.56 -18.79 6.43
N PHE A 28 38.72 -18.66 7.46
CA PHE A 28 37.39 -18.03 7.46
C PHE A 28 37.40 -16.61 6.85
N GLU A 29 38.57 -15.97 6.83
CA GLU A 29 38.83 -14.67 6.23
C GLU A 29 38.72 -14.67 4.69
N PHE A 30 38.94 -15.81 4.02
CA PHE A 30 38.81 -15.94 2.56
C PHE A 30 37.33 -16.08 2.12
N GLN A 31 36.51 -16.76 2.93
CA GLN A 31 35.05 -16.84 2.71
C GLN A 31 34.38 -15.49 2.97
N PHE A 32 34.84 -14.74 3.98
CA PHE A 32 34.34 -13.39 4.24
C PHE A 32 34.77 -12.38 3.17
N ARG A 33 36.01 -12.47 2.64
CA ARG A 33 36.45 -11.65 1.50
C ARG A 33 35.72 -11.98 0.20
N LEU A 34 35.35 -13.24 -0.04
CA LEU A 34 34.56 -13.62 -1.22
C LEU A 34 33.12 -13.09 -1.13
N LEU A 35 32.53 -13.08 0.07
CA LEU A 35 31.20 -12.50 0.32
C LEU A 35 31.21 -10.96 0.24
N LEU A 36 32.27 -10.32 0.74
CA LEU A 36 32.45 -8.87 0.66
C LEU A 36 32.77 -8.41 -0.77
N HIS A 37 33.49 -9.21 -1.56
CA HIS A 37 33.69 -8.93 -3.00
C HIS A 37 32.39 -9.11 -3.80
N TYR A 38 31.57 -10.10 -3.46
CA TYR A 38 30.26 -10.29 -4.10
C TYR A 38 29.25 -9.20 -3.73
N LEU A 39 29.32 -8.64 -2.51
CA LEU A 39 28.48 -7.53 -2.05
C LEU A 39 28.96 -6.14 -2.52
N LEU A 40 30.26 -5.98 -2.84
CA LEU A 40 30.80 -4.74 -3.40
C LEU A 40 30.68 -4.67 -4.93
N LEU A 41 30.56 -5.81 -5.62
CA LEU A 41 30.37 -5.88 -7.07
C LEU A 41 28.93 -5.67 -7.56
N SER A 42 27.96 -5.47 -6.65
CA SER A 42 26.57 -5.10 -7.00
C SER A 42 26.29 -3.59 -6.92
N SER A 43 27.32 -2.74 -6.84
CA SER A 43 27.17 -1.28 -6.70
C SER A 43 27.64 -0.42 -7.89
N LEU A 44 28.03 -1.02 -9.02
CA LEU A 44 28.47 -0.27 -10.21
C LEU A 44 27.98 -0.93 -11.50
N SER A 45 26.70 -0.74 -11.82
CA SER A 45 26.19 -0.83 -13.19
C SER A 45 24.96 0.07 -13.29
N GLY A 46 25.19 1.37 -13.50
CA GLY A 46 24.12 2.29 -13.88
C GLY A 46 23.70 2.02 -15.32
N PRO A 47 22.39 1.94 -15.63
CA PRO A 47 21.96 2.11 -17.00
C PRO A 47 22.01 3.61 -17.31
N HIS A 48 22.89 4.01 -18.21
CA HIS A 48 22.77 5.28 -18.91
C HIS A 48 21.47 5.23 -19.74
N CYS A 49 20.37 5.74 -19.18
CA CYS A 49 19.21 6.15 -19.96
C CYS A 49 19.57 7.43 -20.69
N VAL A 50 20.07 7.30 -21.91
CA VAL A 50 19.96 8.37 -22.90
C VAL A 50 18.48 8.48 -23.23
N TYR A 51 17.85 9.57 -22.81
CA TYR A 51 16.58 10.01 -23.37
C TYR A 51 16.81 10.27 -24.87
N ALA A 52 16.53 9.27 -25.70
CA ALA A 52 16.18 9.50 -27.08
C ALA A 52 14.78 10.10 -27.07
N THR A 53 14.71 11.42 -27.15
CA THR A 53 13.49 12.12 -27.54
C THR A 53 13.02 11.52 -28.85
N MET A 54 11.95 10.73 -28.81
CA MET A 54 11.13 10.49 -29.98
C MET A 54 10.48 11.82 -30.33
N ALA A 55 11.22 12.62 -31.11
CA ALA A 55 10.59 13.54 -32.00
C ALA A 55 9.77 12.68 -32.96
N VAL A 56 8.46 12.61 -32.73
CA VAL A 56 7.51 12.33 -33.80
C VAL A 56 7.56 13.57 -34.70
N GLY A 57 8.63 13.64 -35.49
CA GLY A 57 8.63 14.41 -36.72
C GLY A 57 7.81 13.60 -37.70
N GLU A 58 6.49 13.71 -37.63
CA GLU A 58 5.74 13.58 -38.86
C GLU A 58 6.30 14.64 -39.79
N ALA A 59 6.91 14.18 -40.89
CA ALA A 59 7.13 15.01 -42.04
C ALA A 59 5.74 15.45 -42.53
N LEU A 60 5.26 16.57 -42.00
CA LEU A 60 4.19 17.33 -42.63
C LEU A 60 4.66 17.67 -44.03
N SER A 61 4.20 16.84 -44.96
CA SER A 61 4.01 17.14 -46.37
C SER A 61 3.84 18.63 -46.56
N ALA A 62 4.69 19.20 -47.43
CA ALA A 62 4.63 20.55 -47.99
C ALA A 62 3.33 21.29 -47.62
N SER A 63 3.40 22.10 -46.57
CA SER A 63 2.28 22.94 -46.16
C SER A 63 1.93 23.89 -47.29
N ASN A 64 0.65 23.95 -47.65
CA ASN A 64 0.00 25.02 -48.42
C ASN A 64 0.08 26.37 -47.65
N CYS A 65 1.28 26.81 -47.30
CA CYS A 65 1.53 28.18 -46.86
C CYS A 65 1.69 29.01 -48.13
N HIS A 66 0.69 29.79 -48.49
CA HIS A 66 0.89 30.85 -49.48
C HIS A 66 1.82 31.92 -48.86
N ASP A 67 3.02 32.07 -49.43
CA ASP A 67 4.14 32.97 -49.07
C ASP A 67 3.65 34.38 -48.63
N ILE A 68 3.99 34.89 -47.44
CA ILE A 68 5.24 35.58 -46.99
C ILE A 68 5.42 36.97 -47.62
N HIS A 69 5.74 37.91 -46.72
CA HIS A 69 6.02 39.34 -46.88
C HIS A 69 4.81 40.28 -46.84
N HIS A 70 4.74 41.04 -45.74
CA HIS A 70 3.90 42.23 -45.54
C HIS A 70 2.52 42.14 -46.17
N GLY A 71 1.57 41.52 -45.44
CA GLY A 71 0.21 41.25 -45.88
C GLY A 71 -0.29 42.12 -47.02
N PHE A 72 -0.34 41.55 -48.23
CA PHE A 72 -1.11 42.03 -49.38
C PHE A 72 -1.46 40.85 -50.31
N ASP A 73 -2.51 41.09 -51.08
CA ASP A 73 -3.44 40.18 -51.76
C ASP A 73 -2.87 39.30 -52.91
N VAL A 74 -3.59 38.22 -53.27
CA VAL A 74 -4.28 38.00 -54.58
C VAL A 74 -4.48 36.50 -54.88
N TYR A 75 -5.74 36.10 -55.13
CA TYR A 75 -6.15 34.84 -55.78
C TYR A 75 -5.73 34.81 -57.27
N PRO A 76 -5.28 33.68 -57.84
CA PRO A 76 -5.36 33.46 -59.28
C PRO A 76 -6.37 32.37 -59.67
N ASN A 77 -7.17 32.70 -60.69
CA ASN A 77 -8.05 31.80 -61.47
C ASN A 77 -7.25 30.65 -62.13
N PRO A 78 -7.85 29.48 -62.40
CA PRO A 78 -7.15 28.33 -62.93
C PRO A 78 -7.23 28.24 -64.46
N THR A 79 -6.14 28.51 -65.17
CA THR A 79 -5.95 28.02 -66.55
C THR A 79 -4.48 27.76 -66.88
N ALA A 80 -4.25 26.57 -67.49
CA ALA A 80 -3.09 26.12 -68.27
C ALA A 80 -1.91 25.39 -67.57
N VAL A 81 -1.82 24.06 -67.78
CA VAL A 81 -0.74 23.25 -68.45
C VAL A 81 0.73 23.61 -68.11
N SER A 82 1.71 22.75 -67.79
CA SER A 82 2.08 21.35 -68.17
C SER A 82 3.10 20.74 -67.19
N LEU A 83 3.19 19.40 -67.18
CA LEU A 83 4.28 18.58 -66.64
C LEU A 83 5.67 18.96 -67.17
N GLY A 84 6.70 18.87 -66.33
CA GLY A 84 8.08 18.62 -66.80
C GLY A 84 9.23 18.96 -65.84
N GLN A 85 9.81 17.90 -65.26
CA GLN A 85 11.24 17.67 -64.92
C GLN A 85 11.94 18.40 -63.75
N SER A 86 12.57 17.52 -62.96
CA SER A 86 13.51 17.65 -61.85
C SER A 86 14.80 18.44 -62.12
N THR A 87 15.37 19.05 -61.08
CA THR A 87 16.80 18.91 -60.69
C THR A 87 17.08 19.59 -59.34
N ASP A 88 17.79 18.88 -58.45
CA ASP A 88 18.25 19.30 -57.12
C ASP A 88 19.37 20.36 -57.17
N THR A 89 19.32 21.35 -56.27
CA THR A 89 20.48 21.90 -55.51
C THR A 89 19.98 22.90 -54.44
N PRO A 90 20.56 22.95 -53.23
CA PRO A 90 19.97 23.65 -52.09
C PRO A 90 20.37 25.14 -52.07
N LEU A 91 19.40 26.02 -52.28
CA LEU A 91 19.55 27.45 -52.00
C LEU A 91 19.29 27.71 -50.51
N THR A 92 20.35 28.10 -49.82
CA THR A 92 20.34 28.69 -48.48
C THR A 92 19.57 30.02 -48.56
N LEU A 93 18.30 30.03 -48.17
CA LEU A 93 17.50 31.25 -48.00
C LEU A 93 17.53 31.66 -46.53
N THR A 94 18.40 32.63 -46.27
CA THR A 94 18.45 33.48 -45.08
C THR A 94 17.10 34.14 -44.81
N LEU A 95 16.59 33.99 -43.58
CA LEU A 95 15.39 34.68 -43.07
C LEU A 95 15.49 36.22 -43.21
N PRO A 96 14.40 36.94 -43.57
CA PRO A 96 14.38 38.41 -43.64
C PRO A 96 14.27 39.10 -42.25
N PRO A 97 14.54 40.43 -42.17
CA PRO A 97 14.94 41.13 -40.93
C PRO A 97 13.80 41.61 -40.01
N SER A 98 12.62 40.99 -40.07
CA SER A 98 11.54 41.17 -39.09
C SER A 98 10.88 39.83 -38.84
N GLY A 99 11.50 39.04 -37.95
CA GLY A 99 11.33 37.58 -37.82
C GLY A 99 10.02 37.11 -37.21
N TRP A 100 8.90 37.29 -37.93
CA TRP A 100 7.63 36.60 -37.67
C TRP A 100 6.86 36.34 -38.97
N LYS A 101 6.01 35.31 -39.00
CA LYS A 101 5.17 34.91 -40.15
C LYS A 101 3.75 34.59 -39.69
N CYS A 102 2.77 34.74 -40.58
CA CYS A 102 1.41 34.25 -40.37
C CYS A 102 1.01 33.34 -41.53
N CYS A 103 0.48 32.18 -41.22
CA CYS A 103 -0.05 31.23 -42.18
C CYS A 103 -1.54 31.05 -41.92
N CYS A 104 -2.37 31.22 -42.95
CA CYS A 104 -3.80 31.00 -42.86
C CYS A 104 -4.22 29.90 -43.84
N TRP A 105 -5.10 29.01 -43.40
CA TRP A 105 -5.63 27.94 -44.22
C TRP A 105 -7.09 27.66 -43.85
N ASN A 106 -7.75 26.89 -44.71
CA ASN A 106 -9.10 26.44 -44.45
C ASN A 106 -9.05 25.10 -43.70
N ALA A 107 -9.63 25.03 -42.50
CA ALA A 107 -9.64 23.87 -41.65
C ALA A 107 -10.76 22.90 -42.05
N SER A 108 -10.38 21.83 -42.77
CA SER A 108 -11.16 20.61 -43.06
C SER A 108 -12.46 20.75 -43.88
N ASN A 109 -12.81 19.65 -44.58
CA ASN A 109 -13.77 19.56 -45.69
C ASN A 109 -15.27 19.64 -45.32
N GLN A 110 -15.67 20.13 -44.14
CA GLN A 110 -17.09 20.18 -43.76
C GLN A 110 -17.67 21.59 -43.56
N ASN A 111 -16.90 22.58 -43.10
CA ASN A 111 -17.45 23.91 -42.73
C ASN A 111 -16.67 25.14 -43.23
N GLU A 112 -15.65 24.96 -44.07
CA GLU A 112 -14.82 26.06 -44.60
C GLU A 112 -14.30 27.06 -43.52
N GLU A 113 -13.90 26.58 -42.34
CA GLU A 113 -13.45 27.45 -41.23
C GLU A 113 -12.06 28.02 -41.50
N VAL A 114 -11.90 29.35 -41.50
CA VAL A 114 -10.60 29.99 -41.74
C VAL A 114 -9.80 30.06 -40.44
N GLU A 115 -8.69 29.32 -40.38
CA GLU A 115 -7.74 29.30 -39.28
C GLU A 115 -6.45 30.02 -39.67
N CYS A 116 -5.94 30.86 -38.77
CA CYS A 116 -4.68 31.58 -38.94
C CYS A 116 -3.75 31.36 -37.75
N ARG A 117 -2.50 31.00 -38.04
CA ARG A 117 -1.43 30.87 -37.06
C ARG A 117 -0.30 31.87 -37.36
N CYS A 118 0.00 32.72 -36.38
CA CYS A 118 1.06 33.72 -36.45
C CYS A 118 2.17 33.39 -35.45
N GLU A 119 3.41 33.24 -35.93
CA GLU A 119 4.55 32.85 -35.10
C GLU A 119 5.83 33.65 -35.34
N GLY A 120 6.57 33.91 -34.26
CA GLY A 120 7.92 34.48 -34.28
C GLY A 120 8.14 35.62 -33.29
N ASP A 121 9.38 35.71 -32.78
CA ASP A 121 9.76 36.63 -31.70
C ASP A 121 9.57 38.11 -32.05
N GLY A 122 9.60 38.47 -33.34
CA GLY A 122 9.34 39.84 -33.79
C GLY A 122 7.88 40.30 -33.61
N LEU A 123 6.96 39.37 -33.28
CA LEU A 123 5.53 39.63 -33.17
C LEU A 123 5.17 40.31 -31.84
N ASN A 124 5.41 41.62 -31.77
CA ASN A 124 5.17 42.42 -30.56
C ASN A 124 3.71 42.88 -30.36
N ARG A 125 2.82 42.65 -31.35
CA ARG A 125 1.40 43.03 -31.34
C ARG A 125 0.60 42.03 -32.16
N VAL A 126 -0.66 41.79 -31.78
CA VAL A 126 -1.59 41.00 -32.60
C VAL A 126 -1.77 41.69 -33.96
N PRO A 127 -1.57 40.97 -35.09
CA PRO A 127 -1.73 41.54 -36.43
C PRO A 127 -3.13 42.13 -36.60
N GLN A 128 -3.24 43.29 -37.23
CA GLN A 128 -4.54 43.93 -37.55
C GLN A 128 -4.84 43.88 -39.06
N THR A 129 -3.92 43.36 -39.85
CA THR A 129 -3.93 43.43 -41.32
C THR A 129 -4.54 42.20 -41.98
N LEU A 130 -4.95 41.19 -41.21
CA LEU A 130 -5.57 39.99 -41.76
C LEU A 130 -7.03 40.32 -42.12
N LYS A 131 -7.31 40.50 -43.41
CA LYS A 131 -8.64 40.95 -43.90
C LYS A 131 -9.64 39.82 -44.15
N LEU A 132 -9.28 38.58 -43.83
CA LEU A 132 -10.14 37.41 -44.00
C LEU A 132 -11.11 37.28 -42.82
N PRO A 133 -12.29 36.65 -43.01
CA PRO A 133 -13.21 36.33 -41.92
C PRO A 133 -12.65 35.18 -41.06
N ILE A 134 -11.65 35.50 -40.24
CA ILE A 134 -10.93 34.52 -39.42
C ILE A 134 -11.84 34.03 -38.30
N GLN A 135 -11.93 32.71 -38.17
CA GLN A 135 -12.67 32.04 -37.12
C GLN A 135 -11.75 31.54 -36.01
N ARG A 136 -10.52 31.12 -36.33
CA ARG A 136 -9.53 30.71 -35.32
C ARG A 136 -8.23 31.48 -35.48
N LEU A 137 -7.76 32.10 -34.41
CA LEU A 137 -6.50 32.85 -34.40
C LEU A 137 -5.55 32.29 -33.33
N THR A 138 -4.42 31.77 -33.78
CA THR A 138 -3.35 31.27 -32.91
C THR A 138 -2.13 32.18 -33.00
N ILE A 139 -1.71 32.75 -31.87
CA ILE A 139 -0.48 33.51 -31.71
C ILE A 139 0.53 32.63 -30.97
N ALA A 140 1.56 32.16 -31.67
CA ALA A 140 2.55 31.23 -31.15
C ALA A 140 3.93 31.86 -31.05
N SER A 141 4.72 31.55 -30.02
CA SER A 141 6.13 31.97 -29.89
C SER A 141 6.33 33.47 -30.16
N ALA A 142 5.42 34.31 -29.66
CA ALA A 142 5.40 35.73 -29.95
C ALA A 142 6.16 36.52 -28.88
N GLY A 143 6.94 37.53 -29.30
CA GLY A 143 7.55 38.52 -28.42
C GLY A 143 6.56 39.52 -27.79
N LEU A 144 5.26 39.19 -27.77
CA LEU A 144 4.15 40.04 -27.34
C LEU A 144 4.22 40.29 -25.82
N PRO A 145 4.56 41.51 -25.34
CA PRO A 145 4.65 41.76 -23.90
C PRO A 145 3.28 42.01 -23.25
N ARG A 146 2.31 42.49 -24.03
CA ARG A 146 0.98 42.82 -23.54
C ARG A 146 -0.10 42.62 -24.60
N LEU A 147 -1.24 42.05 -24.22
CA LEU A 147 -2.44 42.02 -25.06
C LEU A 147 -3.25 43.30 -24.84
N ARG A 148 -3.38 44.12 -25.88
CA ARG A 148 -4.13 45.38 -25.82
C ARG A 148 -5.62 45.16 -26.01
N ASN A 149 -6.44 46.03 -25.44
CA ASN A 149 -7.90 45.97 -25.59
C ASN A 149 -8.40 46.19 -27.03
N THR A 150 -7.61 46.85 -27.88
CA THR A 150 -7.90 46.99 -29.32
C THR A 150 -7.38 45.83 -30.15
N GLY A 151 -6.62 44.89 -29.57
CA GLY A 151 -5.85 43.89 -30.31
C GLY A 151 -6.70 42.86 -31.04
N LEU A 152 -7.85 42.48 -30.49
CA LEU A 152 -8.73 41.45 -31.08
C LEU A 152 -9.99 42.05 -31.73
N LYS A 153 -10.25 43.35 -31.57
CA LYS A 153 -11.51 43.99 -31.99
C LYS A 153 -11.75 43.93 -33.50
N VAL A 154 -10.69 43.93 -34.32
CA VAL A 154 -10.81 43.80 -35.79
C VAL A 154 -11.45 42.47 -36.19
N TYR A 155 -11.32 41.42 -35.36
CA TYR A 155 -11.87 40.09 -35.60
C TYR A 155 -13.19 39.85 -34.85
N GLY A 156 -13.77 40.88 -34.22
CA GLY A 156 -14.85 40.69 -33.25
C GLY A 156 -16.14 40.06 -33.77
N SER A 157 -16.43 40.21 -35.06
CA SER A 157 -17.64 39.63 -35.68
C SER A 157 -17.45 38.21 -36.22
N THR A 158 -16.21 37.69 -36.30
CA THR A 158 -15.92 36.40 -36.96
C THR A 158 -15.20 35.41 -36.05
N LEU A 159 -14.47 35.88 -35.04
CA LEU A 159 -13.59 35.05 -34.21
C LEU A 159 -14.39 34.13 -33.28
N LEU A 160 -14.18 32.82 -33.43
CA LEU A 160 -14.70 31.76 -32.58
C LEU A 160 -13.67 31.37 -31.51
N ASP A 161 -12.42 31.12 -31.90
CA ASP A 161 -11.38 30.63 -30.99
C ASP A 161 -10.13 31.50 -31.06
N VAL A 162 -9.58 31.83 -29.89
CA VAL A 162 -8.31 32.55 -29.78
C VAL A 162 -7.33 31.77 -28.91
N ALA A 163 -6.12 31.59 -29.43
CA ALA A 163 -5.04 30.87 -28.76
C ALA A 163 -3.77 31.72 -28.67
N PHE A 164 -3.16 31.77 -27.48
CA PHE A 164 -1.83 32.32 -27.22
C PHE A 164 -0.95 31.19 -26.70
N THR A 165 -0.01 30.71 -27.49
CA THR A 165 0.85 29.57 -27.15
C THR A 165 2.31 30.01 -27.11
N ASP A 166 3.07 29.55 -26.11
CA ASP A 166 4.51 29.82 -25.99
C ASP A 166 4.84 31.32 -25.98
N CYS A 167 3.93 32.14 -25.47
CA CYS A 167 4.09 33.59 -25.38
C CYS A 167 4.92 33.97 -24.13
N LEU A 168 6.21 33.63 -24.16
CA LEU A 168 7.11 33.74 -23.00
C LEU A 168 7.27 35.16 -22.43
N GLN A 169 6.99 36.18 -23.24
CA GLN A 169 7.09 37.59 -22.84
C GLN A 169 5.77 38.19 -22.38
N LEU A 170 4.64 37.47 -22.49
CA LEU A 170 3.33 38.00 -22.16
C LEU A 170 3.21 38.25 -20.65
N GLU A 171 3.18 39.52 -20.25
CA GLU A 171 3.13 39.96 -18.85
C GLU A 171 1.74 40.44 -18.46
N LEU A 172 1.01 41.08 -19.39
CA LEU A 172 -0.25 41.76 -19.08
C LEU A 172 -1.30 41.58 -20.18
N ILE A 173 -2.53 41.26 -19.76
CA ILE A 173 -3.74 41.38 -20.59
C ILE A 173 -4.52 42.59 -20.10
N GLN A 174 -4.78 43.55 -20.99
CA GLN A 174 -5.52 44.76 -20.65
C GLN A 174 -7.01 44.48 -20.42
N ASP A 175 -7.66 45.33 -19.63
CA ASP A 175 -9.10 45.28 -19.37
C ASP A 175 -9.91 45.35 -20.67
N GLY A 176 -10.94 44.51 -20.77
CA GLY A 176 -11.77 44.38 -21.97
C GLY A 176 -11.02 43.89 -23.21
N ALA A 177 -9.92 43.13 -23.06
CA ALA A 177 -9.20 42.53 -24.19
C ALA A 177 -10.06 41.58 -25.03
N PHE A 178 -11.03 40.92 -24.41
CA PHE A 178 -11.97 40.01 -25.05
C PHE A 178 -13.36 40.63 -25.26
N ALA A 179 -13.49 41.95 -25.11
CA ALA A 179 -14.76 42.65 -25.24
C ALA A 179 -15.24 42.71 -26.69
N ASN A 180 -16.56 42.61 -26.90
CA ASN A 180 -17.23 42.73 -28.20
C ASN A 180 -16.82 41.67 -29.24
N LEU A 181 -16.37 40.50 -28.81
CA LEU A 181 -16.10 39.35 -29.68
C LEU A 181 -17.34 38.46 -29.74
N THR A 182 -18.35 38.81 -30.55
CA THR A 182 -19.74 38.32 -30.44
C THR A 182 -19.94 36.81 -30.64
N LEU A 183 -18.97 36.11 -31.22
CA LEU A 183 -19.05 34.68 -31.50
C LEU A 183 -18.00 33.86 -30.75
N LEU A 184 -17.23 34.49 -29.85
CA LEU A 184 -16.12 33.83 -29.16
C LEU A 184 -16.62 32.66 -28.32
N ARG A 185 -16.02 31.49 -28.51
CA ARG A 185 -16.29 30.23 -27.80
C ARG A 185 -15.13 29.82 -26.91
N THR A 186 -13.90 29.92 -27.42
CA THR A 186 -12.71 29.41 -26.74
C THR A 186 -11.65 30.49 -26.52
N ILE A 187 -11.17 30.60 -25.29
CA ILE A 187 -9.94 31.34 -24.95
C ILE A 187 -8.91 30.33 -24.46
N TYR A 188 -7.78 30.24 -25.17
CA TYR A 188 -6.67 29.35 -24.84
C TYR A 188 -5.40 30.16 -24.64
N ILE A 189 -4.81 30.10 -23.44
CA ILE A 189 -3.51 30.69 -23.13
C ILE A 189 -2.66 29.58 -22.54
N SER A 190 -1.52 29.30 -23.17
CA SER A 190 -0.63 28.23 -22.75
C SER A 190 0.82 28.68 -22.79
N ASN A 191 1.57 28.30 -21.76
CA ASN A 191 3.00 28.59 -21.61
C ASN A 191 3.30 30.10 -21.66
N ALA A 192 2.72 30.84 -20.70
CA ALA A 192 2.93 32.27 -20.50
C ALA A 192 3.44 32.54 -19.06
N PRO A 193 4.68 32.16 -18.73
CA PRO A 193 5.18 32.14 -17.35
C PRO A 193 5.27 33.53 -16.69
N LYS A 194 5.34 34.61 -17.48
CA LYS A 194 5.35 35.98 -16.97
C LYS A 194 3.96 36.55 -16.68
N LEU A 195 2.90 35.89 -17.13
CA LEU A 195 1.52 36.31 -16.88
C LEU A 195 1.14 35.91 -15.45
N THR A 196 1.37 36.83 -14.50
CA THR A 196 1.25 36.54 -13.06
C THR A 196 -0.09 36.92 -12.43
N PHE A 197 -0.84 37.81 -13.08
CA PHE A 197 -2.10 38.34 -12.61
C PHE A 197 -2.99 38.74 -13.78
N LEU A 198 -4.30 38.54 -13.63
CA LEU A 198 -5.33 39.06 -14.52
C LEU A 198 -6.19 40.06 -13.75
N SER A 199 -6.33 41.25 -14.33
CA SER A 199 -7.20 42.29 -13.79
C SER A 199 -8.66 41.84 -13.81
N LYS A 200 -9.45 42.35 -12.86
CA LYS A 200 -10.86 41.99 -12.69
C LYS A 200 -11.70 42.24 -13.94
N ASP A 201 -11.34 43.24 -14.74
CA ASP A 201 -12.12 43.71 -15.89
C ASP A 201 -11.59 43.14 -17.23
N VAL A 202 -10.71 42.13 -17.20
CA VAL A 202 -10.20 41.46 -18.42
C VAL A 202 -11.32 40.84 -19.25
N PHE A 203 -12.29 40.20 -18.58
CA PHE A 203 -13.46 39.56 -19.19
C PHE A 203 -14.68 40.48 -19.29
N PHE A 204 -14.53 41.77 -19.04
CA PHE A 204 -15.63 42.73 -19.20
C PHE A 204 -16.12 42.78 -20.65
N GLY A 205 -17.42 42.59 -20.86
CA GLY A 205 -18.03 42.61 -22.20
C GLY A 205 -17.72 41.38 -23.07
N ILE A 206 -17.37 40.25 -22.45
CA ILE A 206 -17.16 38.95 -23.12
C ILE A 206 -18.47 38.43 -23.73
N SER A 207 -18.36 37.59 -24.76
CA SER A 207 -19.50 36.96 -25.42
C SER A 207 -20.28 36.01 -24.51
N ASP A 208 -21.59 35.95 -24.70
CA ASP A 208 -22.46 34.92 -24.09
C ASP A 208 -22.18 33.51 -24.65
N SER A 209 -21.53 33.41 -25.81
CA SER A 209 -21.20 32.15 -26.49
C SER A 209 -19.95 31.45 -25.96
N VAL A 210 -19.28 31.98 -24.92
CA VAL A 210 -18.05 31.37 -24.39
C VAL A 210 -18.35 30.05 -23.70
N GLU A 211 -17.63 29.01 -24.12
CA GLU A 211 -17.76 27.65 -23.61
C GLU A 211 -16.49 27.22 -22.84
N ILE A 212 -15.31 27.61 -23.31
CA ILE A 212 -14.03 27.09 -22.80
C ILE A 212 -13.06 28.24 -22.51
N ILE A 213 -12.53 28.27 -21.29
CA ILE A 213 -11.44 29.17 -20.89
C ILE A 213 -10.31 28.31 -20.32
N ARG A 214 -9.15 28.33 -20.95
CA ARG A 214 -7.97 27.57 -20.53
C ARG A 214 -6.79 28.53 -20.40
N ILE A 215 -6.22 28.62 -19.21
CA ILE A 215 -5.01 29.41 -18.93
C ILE A 215 -4.05 28.49 -18.18
N ILE A 216 -3.23 27.77 -18.94
CA ILE A 216 -2.39 26.70 -18.43
C ILE A 216 -0.92 27.06 -18.51
N ASN A 217 -0.10 26.45 -17.65
CA ASN A 217 1.36 26.68 -17.62
C ASN A 217 1.71 28.18 -17.63
N SER A 218 1.02 28.95 -16.79
CA SER A 218 1.18 30.40 -16.69
C SER A 218 1.63 30.78 -15.27
N GLY A 219 2.03 32.04 -15.08
CA GLY A 219 2.57 32.52 -13.80
C GLY A 219 1.49 32.88 -12.77
N LEU A 220 0.22 32.52 -12.97
CA LEU A 220 -0.89 33.08 -12.19
C LEU A 220 -0.76 32.75 -10.71
N THR A 221 -0.75 33.78 -9.86
CA THR A 221 -0.59 33.64 -8.39
C THR A 221 -1.91 33.57 -7.62
N ARG A 222 -3.00 33.97 -8.27
CA ARG A 222 -4.38 33.99 -7.75
C ARG A 222 -5.35 33.57 -8.83
N VAL A 223 -6.50 33.05 -8.43
CA VAL A 223 -7.60 32.76 -9.35
C VAL A 223 -8.09 34.08 -9.97
N PRO A 224 -8.25 34.16 -11.30
CA PRO A 224 -8.79 35.36 -11.95
C PRO A 224 -10.22 35.66 -11.50
N ASP A 225 -10.64 36.92 -11.56
CA ASP A 225 -12.04 37.28 -11.35
C ASP A 225 -12.88 36.81 -12.55
N LEU A 226 -13.86 35.98 -12.28
CA LEU A 226 -14.75 35.37 -13.26
C LEU A 226 -16.19 35.93 -13.16
N GLY A 227 -16.40 36.99 -12.37
CA GLY A 227 -17.71 37.57 -12.12
C GLY A 227 -18.41 38.19 -13.35
N HIS A 228 -17.64 38.55 -14.38
CA HIS A 228 -18.15 39.11 -15.65
C HIS A 228 -18.53 38.03 -16.68
N LEU A 229 -18.36 36.74 -16.37
CA LEU A 229 -18.78 35.66 -17.26
C LEU A 229 -20.32 35.58 -17.35
N PRO A 230 -20.87 35.15 -18.51
CA PRO A 230 -22.31 35.12 -18.75
C PRO A 230 -23.06 34.28 -17.71
N PRO A 231 -23.98 34.85 -16.91
CA PRO A 231 -24.60 34.15 -15.78
C PRO A 231 -25.65 33.11 -16.20
N HIS A 232 -26.11 33.14 -17.46
CA HIS A 232 -27.12 32.23 -17.99
C HIS A 232 -26.52 31.02 -18.70
N ASN A 233 -25.30 31.15 -19.22
CA ASN A 233 -24.63 30.07 -19.92
C ASN A 233 -23.84 29.18 -18.96
N ILE A 234 -23.79 27.88 -19.25
CA ILE A 234 -22.99 26.92 -18.52
C ILE A 234 -21.75 26.65 -19.35
N LEU A 235 -20.60 27.13 -18.88
CA LEU A 235 -19.33 26.91 -19.56
C LEU A 235 -18.99 25.42 -19.55
N GLN A 236 -18.45 24.89 -20.64
CA GLN A 236 -17.98 23.51 -20.70
C GLN A 236 -16.77 23.30 -19.78
N MET A 237 -15.82 24.24 -19.74
CA MET A 237 -14.58 24.05 -18.99
C MET A 237 -13.89 25.36 -18.64
N ILE A 238 -13.41 25.45 -17.40
CA ILE A 238 -12.45 26.44 -16.93
C ILE A 238 -11.21 25.68 -16.43
N ASP A 239 -10.10 25.82 -17.13
CA ASP A 239 -8.86 25.12 -16.86
C ASP A 239 -7.75 26.11 -16.45
N LEU A 240 -7.29 26.00 -15.21
CA LEU A 240 -6.21 26.79 -14.61
C LEU A 240 -5.06 25.89 -14.15
N ASP A 241 -4.87 24.75 -14.82
CA ASP A 241 -3.83 23.79 -14.53
C ASP A 241 -2.40 24.36 -14.67
N ASN A 242 -1.49 23.87 -13.84
CA ASN A 242 -0.06 24.21 -13.87
C ASN A 242 0.21 25.73 -13.76
N ASN A 243 -0.40 26.39 -12.77
CA ASN A 243 -0.14 27.79 -12.41
C ASN A 243 0.55 27.87 -11.03
N GLN A 244 0.68 29.07 -10.46
CA GLN A 244 1.30 29.32 -9.16
C GLN A 244 0.26 29.80 -8.12
N ILE A 245 -0.98 29.35 -8.24
CA ILE A 245 -2.08 29.78 -7.36
C ILE A 245 -1.83 29.24 -5.96
N THR A 246 -1.82 30.12 -4.95
CA THR A 246 -1.42 29.75 -3.58
C THR A 246 -2.58 29.58 -2.60
N ARG A 247 -3.71 30.26 -2.83
CA ARG A 247 -4.90 30.27 -1.97
C ARG A 247 -6.15 30.53 -2.82
N ILE A 248 -7.27 29.97 -2.39
CA ILE A 248 -8.60 30.31 -2.92
C ILE A 248 -9.35 31.07 -1.82
N ASP A 249 -9.63 32.34 -2.08
CA ASP A 249 -10.22 33.27 -1.11
C ASP A 249 -11.75 33.09 -1.00
N THR A 250 -12.35 33.58 0.10
CA THR A 250 -13.80 33.54 0.33
C THR A 250 -14.57 34.16 -0.83
N LYS A 251 -15.53 33.42 -1.39
CA LYS A 251 -16.39 33.84 -2.52
C LYS A 251 -15.63 34.32 -3.77
N SER A 252 -14.37 33.92 -3.95
CA SER A 252 -13.57 34.35 -5.09
C SER A 252 -14.00 33.67 -6.40
N ILE A 253 -14.67 32.51 -6.32
CA ILE A 253 -15.12 31.75 -7.49
C ILE A 253 -16.64 31.73 -7.53
N LYS A 254 -17.20 32.40 -8.55
CA LYS A 254 -18.64 32.43 -8.83
C LYS A 254 -18.88 32.15 -10.32
N VAL A 255 -19.02 30.87 -10.67
CA VAL A 255 -19.15 30.43 -12.06
C VAL A 255 -20.19 29.32 -12.24
N LYS A 256 -20.71 29.18 -13.45
CA LYS A 256 -21.49 28.02 -13.88
C LYS A 256 -20.69 27.25 -14.93
N THR A 257 -20.08 26.13 -14.54
CA THR A 257 -19.22 25.37 -15.46
C THR A 257 -19.27 23.87 -15.24
N ALA A 258 -19.26 23.07 -16.30
CA ALA A 258 -19.21 21.62 -16.21
C ALA A 258 -17.89 21.14 -15.57
N GLN A 259 -16.78 21.81 -15.81
CA GLN A 259 -15.48 21.41 -15.27
C GLN A 259 -14.66 22.62 -14.82
N LEU A 260 -14.20 22.61 -13.57
CA LEU A 260 -13.23 23.55 -13.02
C LEU A 260 -11.97 22.79 -12.59
N ILE A 261 -10.87 23.03 -13.28
CA ILE A 261 -9.59 22.37 -13.06
C ILE A 261 -8.61 23.38 -12.45
N LEU A 262 -8.17 23.09 -11.23
CA LEU A 262 -7.19 23.86 -10.45
C LEU A 262 -6.00 22.96 -10.07
N ALA A 263 -5.69 21.99 -10.93
CA ALA A 263 -4.66 21.00 -10.70
C ALA A 263 -3.24 21.57 -10.84
N ASN A 264 -2.24 20.88 -10.30
CA ASN A 264 -0.81 21.24 -10.39
C ASN A 264 -0.51 22.70 -10.03
N ASN A 265 -1.11 23.21 -8.96
CA ASN A 265 -0.85 24.56 -8.46
C ASN A 265 -0.08 24.51 -7.12
N ASP A 266 0.14 25.69 -6.54
CA ASP A 266 0.78 25.84 -5.23
C ASP A 266 -0.24 26.03 -4.09
N ILE A 267 -1.46 25.51 -4.26
CA ILE A 267 -2.57 25.80 -3.34
C ILE A 267 -2.23 25.20 -1.98
N SER A 268 -2.26 26.06 -0.95
CA SER A 268 -1.95 25.70 0.43
C SER A 268 -3.18 25.66 1.33
N TYR A 269 -4.20 26.47 1.01
CA TYR A 269 -5.42 26.63 1.80
C TYR A 269 -6.60 27.09 0.93
N VAL A 270 -7.81 26.67 1.30
CA VAL A 270 -9.09 27.11 0.70
C VAL A 270 -9.98 27.66 1.81
N ASP A 271 -10.40 28.92 1.64
CA ASP A 271 -11.22 29.65 2.61
C ASP A 271 -12.68 29.18 2.67
N ASP A 272 -13.41 29.68 3.67
CA ASP A 272 -14.84 29.43 3.82
C ASP A 272 -15.64 29.90 2.60
N SER A 273 -16.62 29.11 2.19
CA SER A 273 -17.56 29.47 1.11
C SER A 273 -16.86 29.99 -0.16
N ALA A 274 -15.67 29.46 -0.48
CA ALA A 274 -14.83 29.87 -1.60
C ALA A 274 -15.58 29.79 -2.95
N PHE A 275 -16.49 28.81 -3.06
CA PHE A 275 -17.28 28.50 -4.27
C PHE A 275 -18.76 28.92 -4.15
N PHE A 276 -19.10 29.83 -3.24
CA PHE A 276 -20.49 30.17 -2.95
C PHE A 276 -21.26 30.68 -4.17
N GLY A 277 -22.40 30.04 -4.47
CA GLY A 277 -23.25 30.38 -5.60
C GLY A 277 -22.71 29.90 -6.96
N SER A 278 -21.63 29.13 -6.97
CA SER A 278 -21.14 28.45 -8.17
C SER A 278 -21.92 27.17 -8.45
N LYS A 279 -22.16 26.89 -9.74
CA LYS A 279 -22.69 25.61 -10.22
C LYS A 279 -21.59 24.87 -10.99
N ILE A 280 -20.95 23.90 -10.34
CA ILE A 280 -19.76 23.22 -10.85
C ILE A 280 -20.03 21.72 -10.83
N ALA A 281 -20.04 21.03 -11.98
CA ALA A 281 -20.23 19.57 -11.98
C ALA A 281 -18.95 18.85 -11.53
N LYS A 282 -17.81 19.13 -12.17
CA LYS A 282 -16.51 18.54 -11.81
C LYS A 282 -15.55 19.58 -11.24
N LEU A 283 -15.05 19.35 -10.04
CA LEU A 283 -14.02 20.17 -9.41
C LEU A 283 -12.77 19.33 -9.15
N SER A 284 -11.63 19.75 -9.69
CA SER A 284 -10.33 19.11 -9.44
C SER A 284 -9.35 20.08 -8.78
N LEU A 285 -8.87 19.71 -7.60
CA LEU A 285 -7.74 20.32 -6.87
C LEU A 285 -6.55 19.37 -6.82
N LYS A 286 -6.49 18.43 -7.77
CA LYS A 286 -5.48 17.38 -7.84
C LYS A 286 -4.05 17.94 -7.91
N ASP A 287 -3.08 17.19 -7.41
CA ASP A 287 -1.65 17.50 -7.58
C ASP A 287 -1.27 18.86 -6.95
N ASN A 288 -1.92 19.22 -5.83
CA ASN A 288 -1.56 20.35 -4.97
C ASN A 288 -0.93 19.85 -3.65
N PRO A 289 0.38 19.51 -3.64
CA PRO A 289 1.02 18.84 -2.50
C PRO A 289 1.13 19.73 -1.25
N LYS A 290 1.03 21.06 -1.40
CA LYS A 290 1.05 22.02 -0.28
C LYS A 290 -0.31 22.15 0.42
N LEU A 291 -1.38 21.61 -0.16
CA LEU A 291 -2.73 21.69 0.40
C LEU A 291 -2.86 20.72 1.58
N LYS A 292 -2.85 21.26 2.79
CA LYS A 292 -2.90 20.48 4.04
C LYS A 292 -4.27 20.48 4.70
N GLU A 293 -4.97 21.61 4.61
CA GLU A 293 -6.24 21.82 5.28
C GLU A 293 -7.19 22.59 4.36
N LEU A 294 -8.47 22.20 4.41
CA LEU A 294 -9.59 22.91 3.83
C LEU A 294 -10.41 23.48 4.98
N HIS A 295 -10.92 24.71 4.84
CA HIS A 295 -11.89 25.22 5.80
C HIS A 295 -13.12 24.27 5.88
N PRO A 296 -13.71 23.99 7.07
CA PRO A 296 -14.84 23.06 7.19
C PRO A 296 -16.05 23.38 6.31
N ASN A 297 -16.21 24.66 5.97
CA ASN A 297 -17.26 25.20 5.11
C ASN A 297 -16.74 25.64 3.72
N ALA A 298 -15.58 25.13 3.27
CA ALA A 298 -14.97 25.56 2.00
C ALA A 298 -15.90 25.38 0.79
N PHE A 299 -16.66 24.29 0.77
CA PHE A 299 -17.64 23.98 -0.28
C PHE A 299 -19.06 24.41 0.06
N ASP A 300 -19.25 25.23 1.11
CA ASP A 300 -20.59 25.70 1.47
C ASP A 300 -21.16 26.63 0.38
N GLY A 301 -22.41 26.37 0.00
CA GLY A 301 -23.10 27.10 -1.07
C GLY A 301 -22.72 26.72 -2.51
N ILE A 302 -21.93 25.65 -2.73
CA ILE A 302 -21.76 25.07 -4.07
C ILE A 302 -23.01 24.32 -4.52
N ILE A 303 -23.37 24.41 -5.80
CA ILE A 303 -24.59 23.86 -6.37
C ILE A 303 -24.24 22.78 -7.40
N ASP A 304 -24.88 21.61 -7.32
CA ASP A 304 -24.77 20.50 -8.28
C ASP A 304 -23.35 19.98 -8.54
N ILE A 305 -22.51 19.89 -7.49
CA ILE A 305 -21.21 19.21 -7.61
C ILE A 305 -21.40 17.70 -7.69
N THR A 306 -20.92 17.10 -8.78
CA THR A 306 -21.03 15.67 -9.10
C THR A 306 -19.71 14.93 -8.91
N GLU A 307 -18.59 15.51 -9.35
CA GLU A 307 -17.25 14.92 -9.21
C GLU A 307 -16.31 15.84 -8.42
N LEU A 308 -15.66 15.30 -7.39
CA LEU A 308 -14.63 16.00 -6.62
C LEU A 308 -13.33 15.21 -6.62
N ASP A 309 -12.25 15.84 -7.08
CA ASP A 309 -10.91 15.25 -7.08
C ASP A 309 -9.93 16.05 -6.22
N LEU A 310 -9.47 15.40 -5.15
CA LEU A 310 -8.49 15.90 -4.16
C LEU A 310 -7.23 15.01 -4.14
N SER A 311 -6.99 14.25 -5.20
CA SER A 311 -5.88 13.29 -5.26
C SER A 311 -4.52 13.99 -5.29
N SER A 312 -3.48 13.29 -4.82
CA SER A 312 -2.10 13.81 -4.71
C SER A 312 -1.98 15.11 -3.90
N THR A 313 -2.82 15.26 -2.86
CA THR A 313 -2.73 16.37 -1.91
C THR A 313 -2.11 15.90 -0.58
N SER A 314 -1.88 16.82 0.36
CA SER A 314 -1.41 16.51 1.72
C SER A 314 -2.51 16.72 2.77
N LEU A 315 -3.78 16.53 2.39
CA LEU A 315 -4.92 16.77 3.27
C LEU A 315 -4.88 15.86 4.50
N VAL A 316 -5.17 16.43 5.66
CA VAL A 316 -5.29 15.68 6.93
C VAL A 316 -6.75 15.28 7.21
N GLY A 317 -7.70 16.12 6.78
CA GLY A 317 -9.13 15.91 6.93
C GLY A 317 -9.93 16.57 5.81
N MET A 318 -11.19 16.17 5.69
CA MET A 318 -12.14 16.70 4.70
C MET A 318 -13.18 17.63 5.34
N PRO A 319 -13.73 18.59 4.57
CA PRO A 319 -14.82 19.43 5.04
C PRO A 319 -16.10 18.62 5.28
N SER A 320 -16.98 19.14 6.13
CA SER A 320 -18.23 18.47 6.51
C SER A 320 -19.45 18.96 5.73
N VAL A 321 -19.37 20.15 5.11
CA VAL A 321 -20.49 20.83 4.44
C VAL A 321 -20.22 20.95 2.94
N GLY A 322 -21.28 20.93 2.13
CA GLY A 322 -21.19 21.10 0.67
C GLY A 322 -20.94 19.82 -0.14
N LEU A 323 -20.94 18.64 0.50
CA LEU A 323 -20.62 17.36 -0.14
C LEU A 323 -21.86 16.49 -0.49
N GLN A 324 -23.06 17.06 -0.39
CA GLN A 324 -24.31 16.28 -0.45
C GLN A 324 -24.60 15.70 -1.83
N THR A 325 -24.32 16.47 -2.89
CA THR A 325 -24.66 16.13 -4.28
C THR A 325 -23.60 15.29 -4.99
N ILE A 326 -22.41 15.10 -4.37
CA ILE A 326 -21.28 14.41 -5.00
C ILE A 326 -21.66 12.96 -5.30
N GLU A 327 -21.40 12.54 -6.54
CA GLU A 327 -21.61 11.18 -7.04
C GLU A 327 -20.28 10.40 -7.12
N ALA A 328 -19.17 11.07 -7.45
CA ALA A 328 -17.84 10.47 -7.49
C ALA A 328 -16.80 11.28 -6.70
N LEU A 329 -16.05 10.60 -5.84
CA LEU A 329 -15.00 11.19 -5.01
C LEU A 329 -13.64 10.53 -5.32
N TYR A 330 -12.63 11.35 -5.62
CA TYR A 330 -11.25 10.91 -5.88
C TYR A 330 -10.31 11.51 -4.85
N ILE A 331 -9.63 10.63 -4.10
CA ILE A 331 -8.61 10.93 -3.09
C ILE A 331 -7.53 9.84 -3.16
N GLN A 332 -6.86 9.77 -4.30
CA GLN A 332 -5.73 8.85 -4.50
C GLN A 332 -4.42 9.52 -4.06
N ASN A 333 -3.41 8.74 -3.69
CA ASN A 333 -2.08 9.22 -3.30
C ASN A 333 -2.06 10.31 -2.20
N THR A 334 -3.04 10.31 -1.29
CA THR A 334 -3.18 11.27 -0.19
C THR A 334 -2.99 10.55 1.14
N HIS A 335 -1.75 10.14 1.42
CA HIS A 335 -1.44 9.28 2.57
C HIS A 335 -1.64 9.94 3.94
N THR A 336 -1.71 11.27 3.99
CA THR A 336 -1.92 12.06 5.22
C THR A 336 -3.37 12.07 5.69
N LEU A 337 -4.33 11.67 4.85
CA LEU A 337 -5.75 11.75 5.19
C LEU A 337 -6.07 10.73 6.27
N LYS A 338 -6.45 11.21 7.45
CA LYS A 338 -6.71 10.35 8.62
C LYS A 338 -8.10 9.74 8.56
N THR A 339 -9.10 10.59 8.43
CA THR A 339 -10.51 10.23 8.54
C THR A 339 -11.32 10.86 7.43
N ILE A 340 -12.34 10.15 6.96
CA ILE A 340 -13.37 10.70 6.07
C ILE A 340 -14.55 11.22 6.92
N PRO A 341 -15.31 12.20 6.42
CA PRO A 341 -16.43 12.76 7.18
C PRO A 341 -17.55 11.71 7.29
N SER A 342 -18.58 12.02 8.08
CA SER A 342 -19.71 11.13 8.25
C SER A 342 -20.30 10.73 6.90
N ILE A 343 -20.59 9.44 6.71
CA ILE A 343 -21.16 8.94 5.44
C ILE A 343 -22.50 9.62 5.12
N TYR A 344 -23.20 10.12 6.14
CA TYR A 344 -24.45 10.88 6.02
C TYR A 344 -24.29 12.26 5.38
N ASN A 345 -23.07 12.78 5.26
CA ASN A 345 -22.80 14.01 4.53
C ASN A 345 -22.81 13.80 3.01
N PHE A 346 -22.67 12.55 2.56
CA PHE A 346 -22.73 12.14 1.16
C PHE A 346 -24.11 11.52 0.86
N ARG A 347 -25.02 12.28 0.23
CA ARG A 347 -26.37 11.77 -0.07
C ARG A 347 -26.42 10.97 -1.36
N ASN A 348 -25.67 11.42 -2.37
CA ASN A 348 -25.74 10.89 -3.74
C ASN A 348 -24.48 10.12 -4.16
N LEU A 349 -23.53 9.87 -3.24
CA LEU A 349 -22.25 9.25 -3.59
C LEU A 349 -22.47 7.82 -4.10
N GLN A 350 -21.85 7.52 -5.24
CA GLN A 350 -21.91 6.22 -5.91
C GLN A 350 -20.52 5.57 -5.97
N ARG A 351 -19.48 6.36 -6.23
CA ARG A 351 -18.10 5.88 -6.42
C ARG A 351 -17.11 6.65 -5.56
N ALA A 352 -16.21 5.94 -4.88
CA ALA A 352 -15.15 6.52 -4.08
C ALA A 352 -13.81 5.84 -4.37
N TYR A 353 -12.85 6.61 -4.89
CA TYR A 353 -11.48 6.17 -5.11
C TYR A 353 -10.58 6.80 -4.06
N LEU A 354 -10.24 6.06 -3.02
CA LEU A 354 -9.52 6.52 -1.84
C LEU A 354 -8.08 5.96 -1.83
N THR A 355 -7.27 6.47 -0.89
CA THR A 355 -5.89 6.01 -0.71
C THR A 355 -5.80 4.82 0.23
N HIS A 356 -6.60 4.83 1.30
CA HIS A 356 -6.55 3.82 2.35
C HIS A 356 -7.78 2.92 2.30
N SER A 357 -7.58 1.59 2.35
CA SER A 357 -8.68 0.63 2.27
C SER A 357 -9.64 0.71 3.46
N PHE A 358 -9.14 1.07 4.65
CA PHE A 358 -9.98 1.17 5.84
C PHE A 358 -10.98 2.34 5.77
N HIS A 359 -10.78 3.35 4.92
CA HIS A 359 -11.80 4.38 4.69
C HIS A 359 -13.05 3.81 4.01
N CYS A 360 -12.90 2.77 3.17
CA CYS A 360 -14.05 2.10 2.57
C CYS A 360 -14.92 1.35 3.58
N CYS A 361 -14.37 0.99 4.74
CA CYS A 361 -15.12 0.34 5.82
C CYS A 361 -16.23 1.23 6.40
N ALA A 362 -16.07 2.56 6.35
CA ALA A 362 -17.07 3.50 6.83
C ALA A 362 -18.40 3.38 6.07
N PHE A 363 -18.35 3.14 4.76
CA PHE A 363 -19.54 2.94 3.92
C PHE A 363 -20.20 1.57 4.17
N GLN A 364 -19.41 0.58 4.58
CA GLN A 364 -19.93 -0.75 4.94
C GLN A 364 -20.57 -0.74 6.33
N PHE A 365 -20.00 -0.01 7.30
CA PHE A 365 -20.43 0.03 8.70
C PHE A 365 -20.72 1.46 9.22
N PRO A 366 -21.74 2.17 8.69
CA PRO A 366 -22.06 3.54 9.12
C PRO A 366 -22.28 3.73 10.62
N SER A 367 -22.88 2.75 11.29
CA SER A 367 -23.19 2.81 12.72
C SER A 367 -21.95 2.79 13.62
N ARG A 368 -20.84 2.22 13.14
CA ARG A 368 -19.55 2.18 13.84
C ARG A 368 -18.64 3.34 13.45
N HIS A 369 -18.80 3.88 12.25
CA HIS A 369 -17.99 5.02 11.78
C HIS A 369 -18.34 6.31 12.53
N ASP A 370 -19.64 6.59 12.66
CA ASP A 370 -20.13 7.76 13.38
C ASP A 370 -21.42 7.40 14.15
N PRO A 371 -21.28 6.81 15.35
CA PRO A 371 -22.43 6.35 16.14
C PRO A 371 -23.39 7.47 16.49
N GLN A 372 -22.88 8.69 16.75
CA GLN A 372 -23.69 9.84 17.14
C GLN A 372 -24.55 10.31 15.96
N ARG A 373 -23.96 10.50 14.79
CA ARG A 373 -24.70 10.92 13.59
C ARG A 373 -25.64 9.82 13.10
N HIS A 374 -25.23 8.55 13.20
CA HIS A 374 -26.09 7.40 12.91
C HIS A 374 -27.33 7.41 13.79
N ALA A 375 -27.17 7.57 15.11
CA ALA A 375 -28.30 7.64 16.05
C ALA A 375 -29.23 8.82 15.75
N GLN A 376 -28.68 10.01 15.48
CA GLN A 376 -29.47 11.18 15.06
C GLN A 376 -30.28 10.89 13.79
N ARG A 377 -29.64 10.26 12.79
CA ARG A 377 -30.30 9.91 11.54
C ARG A 377 -31.41 8.88 11.73
N MET A 378 -31.20 7.89 12.61
CA MET A 378 -32.23 6.91 12.95
C MET A 378 -33.42 7.57 13.65
N LEU A 379 -33.18 8.52 14.56
CA LEU A 379 -34.23 9.32 15.18
C LEU A 379 -34.99 10.19 14.17
N GLU A 380 -34.30 10.79 13.20
CA GLU A 380 -34.94 11.52 12.10
C GLU A 380 -35.89 10.60 11.34
N ILE A 381 -35.42 9.43 10.90
CA ILE A 381 -36.21 8.45 10.15
C ILE A 381 -37.43 7.99 10.96
N GLU A 382 -37.27 7.78 12.27
CA GLU A 382 -38.38 7.42 13.16
C GLU A 382 -39.42 8.55 13.26
N LYS A 383 -38.99 9.81 13.37
CA LYS A 383 -39.90 10.97 13.30
C LYS A 383 -40.66 11.03 11.97
N TRP A 384 -39.98 10.84 10.84
CA TRP A 384 -40.63 10.78 9.51
C TRP A 384 -41.64 9.64 9.43
N ARG A 385 -41.32 8.47 10.00
CA ARG A 385 -42.23 7.32 10.05
C ARG A 385 -43.47 7.62 10.90
N GLU A 386 -43.32 8.28 12.05
CA GLU A 386 -44.45 8.67 12.89
C GLU A 386 -45.30 9.77 12.24
N GLN A 387 -44.69 10.75 11.57
CA GLN A 387 -45.42 11.76 10.77
C GLN A 387 -46.28 11.08 9.69
N CYS A 388 -45.70 10.16 8.92
CA CYS A 388 -46.45 9.40 7.92
C CYS A 388 -47.59 8.54 8.51
N LYS A 389 -47.40 7.95 9.70
CA LYS A 389 -48.48 7.21 10.39
C LYS A 389 -49.61 8.13 10.84
N SER A 390 -49.28 9.31 11.37
CA SER A 390 -50.27 10.28 11.83
C SER A 390 -51.14 10.83 10.70
N ASP A 391 -50.57 10.97 9.50
CA ASP A 391 -51.27 11.46 8.31
C ASP A 391 -52.27 10.41 7.76
N HIS A 392 -51.91 9.12 7.83
CA HIS A 392 -52.85 8.02 7.61
C HIS A 392 -53.99 7.96 8.64
N GLY A 393 -53.74 8.40 9.89
CA GLY A 393 -54.75 8.53 10.93
C GLY A 393 -55.74 9.65 10.64
N SER A 394 -55.26 10.80 10.15
CA SER A 394 -56.11 11.96 9.85
C SER A 394 -56.94 11.80 8.56
N ARG A 395 -56.48 11.01 7.57
CA ARG A 395 -57.27 10.69 6.36
C ARG A 395 -58.40 9.69 6.63
N LYS A 396 -58.27 8.81 7.63
CA LYS A 396 -59.32 7.81 7.97
C LYS A 396 -60.56 8.40 8.65
N GLU A 397 -60.45 9.57 9.27
CA GLU A 397 -61.60 10.30 9.86
C GLU A 397 -62.32 11.19 8.86
N ARG A 398 -61.75 11.45 7.67
CA ARG A 398 -62.35 12.34 6.66
C ARG A 398 -63.09 11.62 5.54
N SER A 399 -63.04 10.28 5.48
CA SER A 399 -63.63 9.48 4.40
C SER A 399 -64.91 8.72 4.79
N THR A 400 -65.62 9.13 5.84
CA THR A 400 -66.91 8.52 6.26
C THR A 400 -68.13 9.42 6.04
N VAL A 401 -68.02 10.45 5.21
CA VAL A 401 -69.18 11.24 4.77
C VAL A 401 -68.98 11.62 3.30
N ASP A 402 -69.37 10.71 2.40
CA ASP A 402 -70.34 10.96 1.33
C ASP A 402 -70.25 9.84 0.27
N ASN A 403 -71.34 9.08 0.18
CA ASN A 403 -71.64 8.24 -0.96
C ASN A 403 -71.90 9.14 -2.19
N LEU A 404 -71.54 8.69 -3.38
CA LEU A 404 -72.49 8.14 -4.38
C LEU A 404 -71.92 8.30 -5.81
N ASP A 405 -72.17 7.27 -6.62
CA ASP A 405 -72.26 7.25 -8.09
C ASP A 405 -70.99 7.13 -8.96
N SER A 406 -70.79 5.86 -9.35
CA SER A 406 -70.79 5.37 -10.74
C SER A 406 -69.67 5.77 -11.70
N MET A 407 -68.86 4.79 -12.10
CA MET A 407 -68.68 4.46 -13.51
C MET A 407 -68.33 2.97 -13.71
N PRO A 408 -68.75 2.34 -14.83
CA PRO A 408 -68.76 0.88 -15.00
C PRO A 408 -67.53 0.31 -15.74
N GLU A 409 -67.34 -0.98 -15.45
CA GLU A 409 -66.83 -2.13 -16.22
C GLU A 409 -66.25 -1.94 -17.64
N GLU A 410 -65.06 -2.50 -17.87
CA GLU A 410 -64.84 -3.70 -18.72
C GLU A 410 -63.38 -4.21 -18.50
N PHE A 411 -63.16 -5.35 -17.82
CA PHE A 411 -63.04 -6.74 -18.34
C PHE A 411 -61.75 -7.00 -19.14
N GLY A 412 -60.88 -7.98 -18.87
CA GLY A 412 -60.89 -9.11 -17.92
C GLY A 412 -59.46 -9.68 -17.80
N SER A 413 -59.09 -10.19 -16.61
CA SER A 413 -59.07 -11.62 -16.25
C SER A 413 -57.82 -12.37 -16.73
N PHE A 414 -57.01 -12.92 -15.81
CA PHE A 414 -57.05 -14.36 -15.50
C PHE A 414 -55.98 -14.78 -14.47
N GLY A 415 -56.43 -15.45 -13.40
CA GLY A 415 -55.82 -16.71 -12.92
C GLY A 415 -54.66 -16.67 -11.93
N SER A 416 -55.00 -16.74 -10.64
CA SER A 416 -54.17 -17.27 -9.55
C SER A 416 -53.99 -18.79 -9.65
N THR A 417 -52.80 -19.32 -9.34
CA THR A 417 -52.62 -20.52 -8.48
C THR A 417 -51.15 -20.76 -8.08
N ASP A 418 -50.91 -20.73 -6.77
CA ASP A 418 -50.22 -21.70 -5.91
C ASP A 418 -48.95 -22.49 -6.32
N GLN A 419 -48.02 -22.46 -5.34
CA GLN A 419 -47.18 -23.57 -4.82
C GLN A 419 -45.80 -23.93 -5.41
N SER A 420 -44.84 -23.85 -4.48
CA SER A 420 -43.75 -24.80 -4.18
C SER A 420 -42.35 -24.58 -4.80
N ALA A 421 -41.38 -24.88 -3.94
CA ALA A 421 -39.95 -24.73 -4.07
C ALA A 421 -39.30 -25.79 -5.00
N THR A 422 -38.22 -25.45 -5.71
CA THR A 422 -36.85 -26.02 -5.60
C THR A 422 -35.97 -25.65 -6.80
N ASP A 423 -34.74 -25.24 -6.49
CA ASP A 423 -33.43 -25.35 -7.16
C ASP A 423 -33.25 -25.47 -8.69
N MET A 424 -32.39 -24.55 -9.17
CA MET A 424 -31.23 -24.71 -10.07
C MET A 424 -31.38 -25.02 -11.58
N ILE A 425 -30.42 -24.41 -12.31
CA ILE A 425 -29.81 -24.78 -13.60
C ILE A 425 -30.13 -23.88 -14.82
N ALA A 426 -29.15 -22.99 -15.06
CA ALA A 426 -28.39 -22.76 -16.29
C ALA A 426 -29.04 -22.19 -17.58
N MET A 427 -28.45 -21.04 -17.95
CA MET A 427 -27.90 -20.68 -19.26
C MET A 427 -28.80 -20.64 -20.50
N THR A 428 -28.79 -19.49 -21.17
CA THR A 428 -28.35 -19.46 -22.57
C THR A 428 -27.60 -18.15 -22.89
N TYR A 429 -26.46 -18.33 -23.56
CA TYR A 429 -25.48 -17.38 -24.06
C TYR A 429 -25.96 -16.53 -25.24
N ALA A 430 -25.39 -15.32 -25.39
CA ALA A 430 -24.66 -14.85 -26.59
C ALA A 430 -24.15 -13.40 -26.32
N SER A 431 -22.88 -13.16 -26.00
CA SER A 431 -21.65 -13.20 -26.82
C SER A 431 -21.36 -11.90 -27.58
N PHE A 432 -20.33 -11.18 -27.11
CA PHE A 432 -19.27 -10.41 -27.81
C PHE A 432 -19.64 -9.34 -28.86
N ASP A 433 -19.17 -8.09 -28.72
CA ASP A 433 -17.79 -7.71 -29.15
C ASP A 433 -17.33 -6.27 -28.79
N TYR A 434 -16.01 -6.19 -28.56
CA TYR A 434 -15.00 -5.12 -28.64
C TYR A 434 -15.08 -3.71 -28.01
N MET A 435 -13.91 -3.38 -27.42
CA MET A 435 -13.40 -2.09 -26.95
C MET A 435 -13.28 -1.04 -28.07
N SER A 436 -13.61 0.21 -27.74
CA SER A 436 -12.82 1.37 -28.17
C SER A 436 -12.84 2.42 -27.07
N ASP A 437 -11.63 2.83 -26.70
CA ASP A 437 -11.28 3.95 -25.84
C ASP A 437 -11.58 5.24 -26.60
N ASP A 438 -12.33 6.18 -26.00
CA ASP A 438 -12.12 7.59 -26.25
C ASP A 438 -12.68 8.46 -25.12
N THR A 439 -11.79 9.27 -24.59
CA THR A 439 -11.98 10.25 -23.53
C THR A 439 -12.86 11.43 -23.98
N MET A 440 -14.09 11.53 -23.47
CA MET A 440 -14.76 12.82 -23.16
C MET A 440 -16.16 12.57 -22.57
N ASN A 441 -16.26 12.41 -21.25
CA ASN A 441 -17.57 12.45 -20.60
C ASN A 441 -17.93 13.92 -20.31
N LYS A 442 -18.83 14.50 -21.11
CA LYS A 442 -19.45 15.80 -20.80
C LYS A 442 -20.23 15.62 -19.50
N GLY A 443 -19.85 16.35 -18.45
CA GLY A 443 -20.58 16.35 -17.18
C GLY A 443 -22.03 16.77 -17.43
N THR A 444 -22.97 15.90 -17.13
CA THR A 444 -24.40 16.20 -17.22
C THR A 444 -24.85 16.92 -15.95
N PHE A 445 -25.38 18.13 -16.07
CA PHE A 445 -26.12 18.76 -14.98
C PHE A 445 -27.53 18.18 -14.94
N HIS A 446 -28.00 17.77 -13.76
CA HIS A 446 -29.40 17.39 -13.59
C HIS A 446 -30.30 18.60 -13.87
N GLU A 447 -31.36 18.39 -14.66
CA GLU A 447 -32.38 19.40 -14.93
C GLU A 447 -33.23 19.62 -13.66
N LYS A 448 -33.61 20.87 -13.40
CA LYS A 448 -34.51 21.19 -12.29
C LYS A 448 -35.88 20.63 -12.66
N ILE A 449 -36.43 19.71 -11.86
CA ILE A 449 -37.84 19.31 -12.01
C ILE A 449 -38.69 20.56 -11.84
N THR A 450 -39.22 21.11 -12.93
CA THR A 450 -40.25 22.15 -12.89
C THR A 450 -41.53 21.48 -12.42
N LEU A 451 -41.79 21.53 -11.12
CA LEU A 451 -43.13 21.25 -10.60
C LEU A 451 -44.04 22.39 -11.06
N ASN A 452 -45.03 22.09 -11.91
CA ASN A 452 -46.11 23.03 -12.14
C ASN A 452 -46.83 23.24 -10.80
N PRO A 453 -47.10 24.49 -10.38
CA PRO A 453 -47.77 24.78 -9.11
C PRO A 453 -49.24 24.31 -9.08
N GLU A 454 -49.76 23.79 -10.19
CA GLU A 454 -51.12 23.24 -10.32
C GLU A 454 -51.15 21.70 -10.24
N ASP A 455 -50.01 21.02 -10.22
CA ASP A 455 -49.98 19.58 -9.95
C ASP A 455 -50.05 19.37 -8.44
N GLU A 456 -51.22 18.96 -7.92
CA GLU A 456 -51.35 18.46 -6.55
C GLU A 456 -50.36 17.31 -6.35
N ILE A 457 -49.30 17.57 -5.58
CA ILE A 457 -48.37 16.53 -5.14
C ILE A 457 -49.14 15.69 -4.11
N ASP A 458 -49.70 14.58 -4.56
CA ASP A 458 -50.15 13.54 -3.65
C ASP A 458 -48.92 12.94 -2.95
N GLU A 459 -48.64 13.40 -1.73
CA GLU A 459 -47.62 12.81 -0.85
C GLU A 459 -48.09 11.40 -0.44
N LEU A 460 -47.74 10.40 -1.24
CA LEU A 460 -48.02 9.00 -0.94
C LEU A 460 -46.95 8.47 0.02
N CYS A 461 -47.25 8.39 1.32
CA CYS A 461 -46.37 7.75 2.31
C CYS A 461 -46.20 6.24 2.00
N GLY A 462 -45.04 5.87 1.45
CA GLY A 462 -44.66 4.49 1.18
C GLY A 462 -43.95 3.80 2.36
N ASN A 463 -43.64 2.51 2.19
CA ASN A 463 -42.82 1.78 3.16
C ASN A 463 -41.36 2.25 3.03
N PHE A 464 -40.88 3.07 3.97
CA PHE A 464 -39.49 3.55 4.00
C PHE A 464 -38.54 2.38 4.19
N THR A 465 -38.03 1.83 3.08
CA THR A 465 -36.91 0.91 3.07
C THR A 465 -35.66 1.70 2.76
N PHE A 466 -34.74 1.78 3.74
CA PHE A 466 -33.45 2.39 3.51
C PHE A 466 -32.68 1.51 2.53
N ARG A 467 -32.63 1.92 1.25
CA ARG A 467 -31.65 1.37 0.33
C ARG A 467 -30.29 1.84 0.84
N LYS A 468 -29.51 0.93 1.42
CA LYS A 468 -28.08 1.17 1.63
C LYS A 468 -27.52 1.52 0.25
N PRO A 469 -27.05 2.76 0.01
CA PRO A 469 -26.49 3.10 -1.28
C PRO A 469 -25.33 2.12 -1.53
N ASN A 470 -25.38 1.41 -2.65
CA ASN A 470 -24.31 0.49 -3.02
C ASN A 470 -23.15 1.31 -3.55
N ILE A 471 -22.32 1.82 -2.64
CA ILE A 471 -21.18 2.66 -2.96
C ILE A 471 -20.01 1.76 -3.36
N GLU A 472 -19.53 1.94 -4.58
CA GLU A 472 -18.32 1.28 -5.07
C GLU A 472 -17.10 2.04 -4.53
N CYS A 473 -16.44 1.46 -3.53
CA CYS A 473 -15.28 2.06 -2.89
C CYS A 473 -14.00 1.26 -3.15
N TYR A 474 -12.93 1.95 -3.54
CA TYR A 474 -11.62 1.40 -3.86
C TYR A 474 -10.53 2.14 -3.08
N PRO A 475 -9.44 1.47 -2.65
CA PRO A 475 -9.21 0.03 -2.70
C PRO A 475 -10.08 -0.72 -1.68
N MET A 476 -10.54 -1.91 -2.05
CA MET A 476 -11.35 -2.74 -1.16
C MET A 476 -10.51 -3.24 0.03
N PRO A 477 -11.08 -3.27 1.26
CA PRO A 477 -10.48 -3.95 2.41
C PRO A 477 -10.14 -5.42 2.10
N ASN A 478 -9.06 -5.93 2.69
CA ASN A 478 -8.61 -7.31 2.52
C ASN A 478 -8.28 -7.94 3.88
N ASP A 479 -7.96 -9.24 3.94
CA ASP A 479 -7.76 -9.92 5.24
C ASP A 479 -6.55 -9.41 6.06
N LEU A 480 -5.56 -8.77 5.39
CA LEU A 480 -4.41 -8.12 6.03
C LEU A 480 -4.73 -6.69 6.50
N ASN A 481 -5.76 -6.06 5.94
CA ASN A 481 -6.29 -4.75 6.30
C ASN A 481 -7.83 -4.84 6.49
N PRO A 482 -8.30 -5.56 7.52
CA PRO A 482 -9.72 -5.81 7.76
C PRO A 482 -10.43 -4.58 8.32
N CYS A 483 -11.77 -4.55 8.23
CA CYS A 483 -12.58 -3.47 8.81
C CYS A 483 -12.78 -3.61 10.32
N GLU A 484 -13.18 -4.79 10.78
CA GLU A 484 -13.66 -4.97 12.15
C GLU A 484 -12.55 -5.34 13.12
N ASP A 485 -11.83 -6.44 12.87
CA ASP A 485 -10.87 -7.02 13.80
C ASP A 485 -9.55 -7.36 13.11
N VAL A 486 -8.42 -7.01 13.76
CA VAL A 486 -7.06 -7.33 13.28
C VAL A 486 -6.89 -8.83 13.15
N MET A 487 -7.42 -9.65 14.07
CA MET A 487 -7.33 -11.11 14.03
C MET A 487 -8.49 -11.79 13.28
N GLY A 488 -9.68 -11.18 13.26
CA GLY A 488 -10.87 -11.68 12.55
C GLY A 488 -11.57 -12.89 13.18
N TYR A 489 -10.85 -13.91 13.64
CA TYR A 489 -11.44 -15.12 14.22
C TYR A 489 -11.31 -15.19 15.74
N GLN A 490 -12.39 -15.55 16.42
CA GLN A 490 -12.40 -15.70 17.89
C GLN A 490 -11.45 -16.80 18.38
N TRP A 491 -11.37 -17.95 17.69
CA TRP A 491 -10.44 -19.02 18.05
C TRP A 491 -8.97 -18.60 17.85
N LEU A 492 -8.69 -17.78 16.82
CA LEU A 492 -7.35 -17.27 16.56
C LEU A 492 -6.93 -16.30 17.67
N ARG A 493 -7.82 -15.40 18.10
CA ARG A 493 -7.60 -14.49 19.23
C ARG A 493 -7.24 -15.25 20.51
N ILE A 494 -8.01 -16.28 20.87
CA ILE A 494 -7.73 -17.12 22.06
C ILE A 494 -6.35 -17.78 21.93
N SER A 495 -6.06 -18.38 20.77
CA SER A 495 -4.78 -19.03 20.50
C SER A 495 -3.59 -18.08 20.57
N VAL A 496 -3.71 -16.85 20.05
CA VAL A 496 -2.63 -15.84 20.11
C VAL A 496 -2.33 -15.45 21.55
N TRP A 497 -3.34 -15.23 22.40
CA TRP A 497 -3.12 -14.93 23.82
C TRP A 497 -2.38 -16.06 24.54
N ILE A 498 -2.68 -17.31 24.22
CA ILE A 498 -1.96 -18.48 24.74
C ILE A 498 -0.50 -18.45 24.27
N VAL A 499 -0.25 -18.23 22.98
CA VAL A 499 1.11 -18.15 22.42
C VAL A 499 1.90 -17.01 23.07
N VAL A 500 1.30 -15.83 23.23
CA VAL A 500 1.91 -14.67 23.92
C VAL A 500 2.30 -15.03 25.34
N ALA A 501 1.40 -15.64 26.10
CA ALA A 501 1.67 -16.04 27.48
C ALA A 501 2.83 -17.04 27.56
N LEU A 502 2.80 -18.09 26.73
CA LEU A 502 3.84 -19.12 26.71
C LEU A 502 5.20 -18.57 26.25
N ALA A 503 5.22 -17.71 25.24
CA ALA A 503 6.45 -17.11 24.71
C ALA A 503 7.07 -16.14 25.71
N VAL A 504 6.28 -15.23 26.30
CA VAL A 504 6.81 -14.24 27.26
C VAL A 504 7.22 -14.91 28.56
N VAL A 505 6.35 -15.71 29.18
CA VAL A 505 6.64 -16.36 30.46
C VAL A 505 7.78 -17.38 30.32
N GLY A 506 7.76 -18.18 29.25
CA GLY A 506 8.79 -19.18 28.98
C GLY A 506 10.17 -18.57 28.80
N ASN A 507 10.30 -17.55 27.94
CA ASN A 507 11.59 -16.91 27.67
C ASN A 507 12.09 -16.07 28.86
N VAL A 508 11.21 -15.38 29.60
CA VAL A 508 11.59 -14.70 30.85
C VAL A 508 12.09 -15.70 31.89
N ALA A 509 11.44 -16.85 32.03
CA ALA A 509 11.89 -17.90 32.95
C ALA A 509 13.28 -18.44 32.55
N VAL A 510 13.50 -18.71 31.26
CA VAL A 510 14.81 -19.15 30.73
C VAL A 510 15.90 -18.13 31.02
N LEU A 511 15.66 -16.85 30.72
CA LEU A 511 16.60 -15.76 31.03
C LEU A 511 16.87 -15.66 32.52
N THR A 512 15.83 -15.76 33.36
CA THR A 512 15.96 -15.70 34.82
C THR A 512 16.84 -16.83 35.35
N VAL A 513 16.61 -18.07 34.91
CA VAL A 513 17.41 -19.24 35.32
C VAL A 513 18.87 -19.09 34.88
N ILE A 514 19.08 -18.70 33.62
CA ILE A 514 20.43 -18.57 33.05
C ILE A 514 21.23 -17.44 33.71
N LEU A 515 20.59 -16.30 34.01
CA LEU A 515 21.26 -15.14 34.59
C LEU A 515 21.45 -15.26 36.12
N SER A 516 20.55 -15.97 36.82
CA SER A 516 20.62 -16.13 38.28
C SER A 516 21.72 -17.09 38.74
N ILE A 517 22.15 -18.00 37.87
CA ILE A 517 23.18 -18.99 38.18
C ILE A 517 24.46 -18.58 37.47
N ARG A 518 25.48 -18.23 38.26
CA ARG A 518 26.81 -17.88 37.75
C ARG A 518 27.70 -19.13 37.82
N PRO A 519 27.93 -19.83 36.69
CA PRO A 519 28.91 -20.91 36.65
C PRO A 519 30.33 -20.33 36.73
N GLU A 520 31.27 -21.16 37.18
CA GLU A 520 32.69 -20.81 37.27
C GLU A 520 33.32 -20.46 35.90
N SER A 521 32.81 -21.09 34.84
CA SER A 521 33.06 -20.69 33.45
C SER A 521 31.76 -20.79 32.66
N THR A 522 31.36 -19.73 31.95
CA THR A 522 30.14 -19.74 31.13
C THR A 522 30.36 -20.53 29.83
N PRO A 523 29.67 -21.67 29.63
CA PRO A 523 29.77 -22.42 28.38
C PRO A 523 29.19 -21.61 27.21
N VAL A 524 29.79 -21.73 26.02
CA VAL A 524 29.29 -21.04 24.81
C VAL A 524 27.82 -21.34 24.51
N PRO A 525 27.31 -22.58 24.64
CA PRO A 525 25.89 -22.85 24.41
C PRO A 525 24.96 -22.09 25.34
N ARG A 526 25.37 -21.86 26.60
CA ARG A 526 24.58 -21.08 27.58
C ARG A 526 24.50 -19.61 27.16
N PHE A 527 25.60 -19.06 26.64
CA PHE A 527 25.66 -17.70 26.10
C PHE A 527 24.76 -17.55 24.86
N LEU A 528 24.79 -18.51 23.93
CA LEU A 528 23.94 -18.48 22.74
C LEU A 528 22.44 -18.65 23.06
N MET A 529 22.10 -19.55 23.99
CA MET A 529 20.71 -19.71 24.47
C MET A 529 20.16 -18.43 25.10
N CYS A 530 21.01 -17.64 25.77
CA CYS A 530 20.59 -16.34 26.33
C CYS A 530 20.19 -15.35 25.23
N HIS A 531 20.94 -15.29 24.13
CA HIS A 531 20.62 -14.42 23.00
C HIS A 531 19.35 -14.88 22.25
N LEU A 532 19.17 -16.19 22.12
CA LEU A 532 17.98 -16.75 21.50
C LEU A 532 16.72 -16.47 22.34
N ALA A 533 16.77 -16.72 23.65
CA ALA A 533 15.67 -16.39 24.56
C ALA A 533 15.34 -14.89 24.58
N PHE A 534 16.35 -14.02 24.41
CA PHE A 534 16.12 -12.58 24.24
C PHE A 534 15.39 -12.27 22.92
N ALA A 535 15.83 -12.84 21.80
CA ALA A 535 15.18 -12.66 20.51
C ALA A 535 13.71 -13.14 20.53
N ASP A 536 13.47 -14.32 21.11
CA ASP A 536 12.13 -14.89 21.24
C ASP A 536 11.23 -14.09 22.20
N LEU A 537 11.82 -13.50 23.25
CA LEU A 537 11.11 -12.54 24.10
C LEU A 537 10.69 -11.29 23.31
N CYS A 538 11.58 -10.74 22.47
CA CYS A 538 11.22 -9.62 21.59
C CYS A 538 10.07 -9.98 20.64
N LEU A 539 10.04 -11.20 20.09
CA LEU A 539 8.92 -11.67 19.28
C LEU A 539 7.63 -11.80 20.10
N GLY A 540 7.72 -12.28 21.34
CA GLY A 540 6.59 -12.33 22.27
C GLY A 540 6.01 -10.94 22.59
N VAL A 541 6.88 -9.93 22.78
CA VAL A 541 6.48 -8.53 23.00
C VAL A 541 5.83 -7.93 21.74
N TYR A 542 6.33 -8.24 20.55
CA TYR A 542 5.67 -7.87 19.29
C TYR A 542 4.24 -8.42 19.24
N LEU A 543 4.05 -9.71 19.51
CA LEU A 543 2.70 -10.30 19.52
C LEU A 543 1.80 -9.70 20.58
N LEU A 544 2.36 -9.32 21.73
CA LEU A 544 1.61 -8.61 22.76
C LEU A 544 1.09 -7.26 22.23
N PHE A 545 1.88 -6.50 21.47
CA PHE A 545 1.40 -5.27 20.83
C PHE A 545 0.24 -5.53 19.88
N VAL A 546 0.36 -6.53 18.99
CA VAL A 546 -0.71 -6.87 18.03
C VAL A 546 -1.97 -7.38 18.74
N ALA A 547 -1.83 -8.21 19.77
CA ALA A 547 -2.96 -8.69 20.56
C ALA A 547 -3.63 -7.58 21.38
N SER A 548 -2.85 -6.60 21.84
CA SER A 548 -3.35 -5.45 22.60
C SER A 548 -4.16 -4.51 21.72
N ILE A 549 -3.69 -4.20 20.50
CA ILE A 549 -4.47 -3.35 19.58
C ILE A 549 -5.75 -4.06 19.14
N ASP A 550 -5.70 -5.37 18.85
CA ASP A 550 -6.90 -6.16 18.51
C ASP A 550 -7.94 -6.16 19.64
N ALA A 551 -7.50 -6.20 20.90
CA ALA A 551 -8.38 -6.11 22.06
C ALA A 551 -8.94 -4.70 22.27
N HIS A 552 -8.12 -3.66 22.06
CA HIS A 552 -8.53 -2.26 22.23
C HIS A 552 -9.51 -1.81 21.15
N SER A 553 -9.29 -2.23 19.91
CA SER A 553 -10.08 -1.80 18.74
C SER A 553 -11.14 -2.82 18.33
N MET A 554 -11.63 -3.65 19.28
CA MET A 554 -12.49 -4.78 18.99
C MET A 554 -13.77 -4.34 18.25
N GLY A 555 -13.97 -4.87 17.04
CA GLY A 555 -15.11 -4.51 16.17
C GLY A 555 -15.03 -3.13 15.49
N GLU A 556 -14.07 -2.27 15.84
CA GLU A 556 -13.95 -0.89 15.33
C GLU A 556 -12.53 -0.56 14.88
N TYR A 557 -11.75 -1.56 14.43
CA TYR A 557 -10.36 -1.37 14.04
C TYR A 557 -10.16 -0.27 12.99
N PHE A 558 -11.05 -0.15 12.00
CA PHE A 558 -10.92 0.86 10.94
C PHE A 558 -10.88 2.32 11.45
N ASN A 559 -11.45 2.62 12.63
CA ASN A 559 -11.38 3.95 13.26
C ASN A 559 -9.98 4.24 13.85
N PHE A 560 -9.24 3.20 14.25
CA PHE A 560 -7.91 3.29 14.83
C PHE A 560 -6.79 2.92 13.84
N ALA A 561 -7.14 2.45 12.64
CA ALA A 561 -6.22 1.88 11.68
C ALA A 561 -5.13 2.88 11.25
N TYR A 562 -5.48 4.15 11.02
CA TYR A 562 -4.50 5.17 10.65
C TYR A 562 -3.44 5.37 11.74
N ASP A 563 -3.88 5.62 12.98
CA ASP A 563 -2.99 5.90 14.10
C ASP A 563 -2.15 4.66 14.49
N TRP A 564 -2.69 3.46 14.28
CA TRP A 564 -1.93 2.22 14.46
C TRP A 564 -0.87 2.05 13.36
N GLN A 565 -1.29 1.97 12.09
CA GLN A 565 -0.43 1.63 10.95
C GLN A 565 0.65 2.68 10.69
N TYR A 566 0.28 3.96 10.65
CA TYR A 566 1.19 5.06 10.32
C TYR A 566 1.85 5.68 11.55
N GLY A 567 1.34 5.38 12.75
CA GLY A 567 1.89 5.84 14.02
C GLY A 567 3.17 5.11 14.45
N LEU A 568 3.62 5.41 15.67
CA LEU A 568 4.83 4.81 16.23
C LEU A 568 4.63 3.34 16.61
N GLY A 569 3.40 2.94 16.97
CA GLY A 569 3.10 1.58 17.42
C GLY A 569 3.51 0.53 16.39
N CYS A 570 3.02 0.66 15.16
CA CYS A 570 3.33 -0.28 14.09
C CYS A 570 4.80 -0.23 13.65
N LYS A 571 5.44 0.94 13.69
CA LYS A 571 6.88 1.09 13.41
C LYS A 571 7.75 0.33 14.42
N VAL A 572 7.44 0.43 15.72
CA VAL A 572 8.13 -0.30 16.78
C VAL A 572 7.84 -1.79 16.69
N ALA A 573 6.58 -2.18 16.47
CA ALA A 573 6.18 -3.57 16.32
C ALA A 573 6.89 -4.24 15.11
N GLY A 574 6.89 -3.56 13.96
CA GLY A 574 7.56 -3.99 12.73
C GLY A 574 9.08 -4.14 12.90
N PHE A 575 9.72 -3.17 13.55
CA PHE A 575 11.14 -3.28 13.92
C PHE A 575 11.39 -4.50 14.80
N LEU A 576 10.61 -4.68 15.87
CA LEU A 576 10.77 -5.79 16.83
C LEU A 576 10.63 -7.16 16.16
N THR A 577 9.63 -7.36 15.31
CA THR A 577 9.40 -8.67 14.65
C THR A 577 10.51 -9.03 13.67
N VAL A 578 10.95 -8.08 12.82
CA VAL A 578 12.05 -8.32 11.88
C VAL A 578 13.38 -8.51 12.63
N PHE A 579 13.67 -7.68 13.63
CA PHE A 579 14.87 -7.79 14.45
C PHE A 579 14.92 -9.13 15.19
N ALA A 580 13.83 -9.51 15.87
CA ALA A 580 13.72 -10.74 16.64
C ALA A 580 13.92 -11.97 15.75
N SER A 581 13.23 -12.03 14.61
CA SER A 581 13.33 -13.17 13.70
C SER A 581 14.72 -13.34 13.09
N HIS A 582 15.36 -12.26 12.65
CA HIS A 582 16.71 -12.33 12.09
C HIS A 582 17.75 -12.71 13.15
N LEU A 583 17.64 -12.13 14.35
CA LEU A 583 18.55 -12.48 15.46
C LEU A 583 18.35 -13.94 15.91
N SER A 584 17.10 -14.43 15.96
CA SER A 584 16.78 -15.81 16.31
C SER A 584 17.35 -16.80 15.29
N VAL A 585 17.10 -16.62 14.00
CA VAL A 585 17.61 -17.50 12.93
C VAL A 585 19.15 -17.48 12.87
N PHE A 586 19.77 -16.30 13.02
CA PHE A 586 21.23 -16.20 13.10
C PHE A 586 21.78 -16.96 14.31
N THR A 587 21.19 -16.77 15.49
CA THR A 587 21.62 -17.44 16.73
C THR A 587 21.46 -18.96 16.62
N LEU A 588 20.36 -19.46 16.07
CA LEU A 588 20.12 -20.88 15.81
C LEU A 588 21.15 -21.48 14.84
N THR A 589 21.55 -20.72 13.82
CA THR A 589 22.62 -21.11 12.90
C THR A 589 23.95 -21.27 13.66
N VAL A 590 24.31 -20.31 14.51
CA VAL A 590 25.54 -20.36 15.32
C VAL A 590 25.49 -21.50 16.35
N ILE A 591 24.34 -21.73 17.01
CA ILE A 591 24.14 -22.88 17.90
C ILE A 591 24.41 -24.17 17.13
N THR A 592 23.84 -24.30 15.93
CA THR A 592 24.00 -25.50 15.10
C THR A 592 25.45 -25.74 14.69
N ILE A 593 26.17 -24.69 14.26
CA ILE A 593 27.59 -24.77 13.91
C ILE A 593 28.42 -25.15 15.14
N GLU A 594 28.17 -24.54 16.30
CA GLU A 594 28.86 -24.86 17.55
C GLU A 594 28.67 -26.34 17.90
N ARG A 595 27.44 -26.86 17.79
CA ARG A 595 27.14 -28.27 18.04
C ARG A 595 27.79 -29.20 17.03
N TRP A 596 27.76 -28.84 15.74
CA TRP A 596 28.43 -29.61 14.71
C TRP A 596 29.94 -29.72 14.95
N LEU A 597 30.61 -28.61 15.26
CA LEU A 597 32.04 -28.60 15.60
C LEU A 597 32.33 -29.40 16.87
N ALA A 598 31.51 -29.24 17.92
CA ALA A 598 31.69 -29.95 19.18
C ALA A 598 31.56 -31.48 19.04
N ILE A 599 30.64 -31.96 18.19
CA ILE A 599 30.38 -33.39 17.97
C ILE A 599 31.38 -34.00 16.99
N THR A 600 31.56 -33.40 15.80
CA THR A 600 32.37 -34.00 14.73
C THR A 600 33.87 -33.89 14.98
N GLN A 601 34.30 -32.86 15.72
CA GLN A 601 35.71 -32.62 16.03
C GLN A 601 36.02 -32.88 17.51
N ALA A 602 35.20 -33.68 18.19
CA ALA A 602 35.40 -34.06 19.60
C ALA A 602 36.80 -34.63 19.91
N MET A 603 37.49 -35.16 18.90
CA MET A 603 38.85 -35.72 18.96
C MET A 603 40.00 -34.68 18.86
N TYR A 604 39.73 -33.43 18.49
CA TYR A 604 40.74 -32.37 18.37
C TYR A 604 40.38 -31.15 19.26
N LEU A 605 40.96 -31.08 20.47
CA LEU A 605 40.70 -30.05 21.49
C LEU A 605 40.87 -28.58 21.02
N ASN A 606 41.60 -28.33 19.92
CA ASN A 606 41.95 -26.96 19.48
C ASN A 606 40.91 -26.26 18.61
N HIS A 607 39.80 -26.91 18.24
CA HIS A 607 38.86 -26.37 17.24
C HIS A 607 37.49 -25.92 17.80
N ARG A 608 37.31 -25.93 19.12
CA ARG A 608 36.06 -25.45 19.74
C ARG A 608 35.98 -23.92 19.70
N ILE A 609 34.79 -23.40 19.38
CA ILE A 609 34.50 -21.97 19.45
C ILE A 609 34.67 -21.52 20.90
N LYS A 610 35.57 -20.55 21.13
CA LYS A 610 35.76 -19.94 22.45
C LYS A 610 34.73 -18.82 22.67
N LEU A 611 34.43 -18.50 23.93
CA LEU A 611 33.47 -17.44 24.27
C LEU A 611 33.78 -16.10 23.58
N ARG A 612 35.05 -15.67 23.55
CA ARG A 612 35.46 -14.43 22.84
C ARG A 612 35.10 -14.47 21.35
N GLN A 613 35.31 -15.60 20.68
CA GLN A 613 34.97 -15.76 19.27
C GLN A 613 33.45 -15.76 19.07
N ALA A 614 32.72 -16.48 19.92
CA ALA A 614 31.25 -16.48 19.90
C ALA A 614 30.68 -15.07 20.12
N SER A 615 31.23 -14.27 21.04
CA SER A 615 30.80 -12.90 21.28
C SER A 615 31.03 -11.99 20.07
N VAL A 616 32.16 -12.11 19.36
CA VAL A 616 32.42 -11.35 18.12
C VAL A 616 31.46 -11.76 17.01
N ILE A 617 31.20 -13.07 16.83
CA ILE A 617 30.23 -13.58 15.84
C ILE A 617 28.83 -13.05 16.16
N MET A 618 28.41 -13.10 17.43
CA MET A 618 27.12 -12.58 17.86
C MET A 618 27.03 -11.08 17.66
N LEU A 619 28.08 -10.29 17.95
CA LEU A 619 28.08 -8.85 17.68
C LEU A 619 27.80 -8.55 16.19
N GLY A 620 28.40 -9.33 15.28
CA GLY A 620 28.09 -9.23 13.84
C GLY A 620 26.62 -9.53 13.52
N GLY A 621 26.06 -10.58 14.13
CA GLY A 621 24.64 -10.92 14.00
C GLY A 621 23.70 -9.82 14.51
N TRP A 622 24.03 -9.18 15.63
CA TRP A 622 23.28 -8.04 16.16
C TRP A 622 23.27 -6.86 15.20
N ILE A 623 24.45 -6.48 14.69
CA ILE A 623 24.58 -5.38 13.72
C ILE A 623 23.75 -5.68 12.46
N TYR A 624 23.83 -6.91 11.95
CA TYR A 624 23.05 -7.36 10.81
C TYR A 624 21.54 -7.28 11.06
N SER A 625 21.04 -7.82 12.17
CA SER A 625 19.60 -7.82 12.49
C SER A 625 19.06 -6.40 12.70
N VAL A 626 19.83 -5.51 13.34
CA VAL A 626 19.46 -4.09 13.50
C VAL A 626 19.44 -3.39 12.14
N LEU A 627 20.44 -3.64 11.29
CA LEU A 627 20.46 -3.06 9.94
C LEU A 627 19.20 -3.49 9.16
N MET A 628 18.93 -4.78 9.04
CA MET A 628 17.80 -5.31 8.27
C MET A 628 16.43 -4.83 8.79
N SER A 629 16.26 -4.69 10.10
CA SER A 629 15.03 -4.18 10.72
C SER A 629 14.89 -2.65 10.65
N SER A 630 15.97 -1.92 10.45
CA SER A 630 15.94 -0.45 10.32
C SER A 630 15.63 0.02 8.89
N LEU A 631 15.89 -0.77 7.85
CA LEU A 631 15.71 -0.35 6.45
C LEU A 631 14.28 0.15 6.13
N PRO A 632 13.18 -0.49 6.57
CA PRO A 632 11.83 0.03 6.33
C PRO A 632 11.52 1.34 7.08
N LEU A 633 12.28 1.68 8.13
CA LEU A 633 12.13 2.97 8.82
C LEU A 633 12.76 4.13 8.03
N PHE A 634 13.69 3.83 7.11
CA PHE A 634 14.35 4.80 6.23
C PHE A 634 13.73 4.90 4.83
N GLY A 635 12.58 4.26 4.60
CA GLY A 635 11.81 4.38 3.36
C GLY A 635 12.23 3.44 2.23
N ILE A 636 13.05 2.41 2.49
CA ILE A 636 13.34 1.35 1.50
C ILE A 636 12.15 0.38 1.37
N SER A 637 11.38 0.24 2.45
CA SER A 637 10.08 -0.44 2.46
C SER A 637 9.20 0.18 3.55
N ASN A 638 8.04 -0.41 3.85
CA ASN A 638 7.10 0.13 4.81
C ASN A 638 6.50 -0.95 5.73
N TYR A 639 6.45 -0.67 7.03
CA TYR A 639 5.72 -1.50 8.00
C TYR A 639 4.22 -1.18 8.04
N SER A 640 3.82 -0.01 7.54
CA SER A 640 2.45 0.52 7.66
C SER A 640 1.46 -0.12 6.68
N SER A 641 1.92 -0.97 5.76
CA SER A 641 1.11 -1.52 4.65
C SER A 641 0.12 -2.58 5.10
N THR A 642 0.37 -3.22 6.25
CA THR A 642 -0.47 -4.29 6.80
C THR A 642 -0.83 -4.01 8.26
N SER A 643 -1.99 -4.47 8.72
CA SER A 643 -2.41 -4.30 10.14
C SER A 643 -1.51 -5.02 11.15
N ILE A 644 -0.75 -6.02 10.70
CA ILE A 644 0.19 -6.81 11.51
C ILE A 644 1.64 -6.30 11.46
N CYS A 645 1.89 -5.17 10.77
CA CYS A 645 3.18 -4.49 10.77
C CYS A 645 4.34 -5.27 10.15
N LEU A 646 4.04 -6.15 9.20
CA LEU A 646 5.05 -6.86 8.42
C LEU A 646 5.34 -6.10 7.12
N PRO A 647 6.62 -6.01 6.71
CA PRO A 647 6.99 -5.39 5.45
C PRO A 647 6.58 -6.35 4.33
N MET A 648 5.43 -6.10 3.71
CA MET A 648 4.82 -6.93 2.66
C MET A 648 4.41 -6.08 1.45
N GLU A 649 4.85 -4.82 1.40
CA GLU A 649 4.62 -3.92 0.27
C GLU A 649 5.35 -4.46 -0.97
N ASN A 650 4.72 -4.34 -2.15
CA ASN A 650 5.33 -4.72 -3.43
C ASN A 650 4.92 -3.70 -4.50
N ARG A 651 5.24 -2.42 -4.27
CA ARG A 651 4.93 -1.34 -5.21
C ARG A 651 6.13 -1.04 -6.11
N ASP A 652 7.28 -0.87 -5.49
CA ASP A 652 8.51 -0.44 -6.16
C ASP A 652 9.55 -1.55 -6.21
N GLY A 653 10.52 -1.44 -7.12
CA GLY A 653 11.61 -2.41 -7.24
C GLY A 653 12.44 -2.55 -5.95
N PHE A 654 12.51 -1.48 -5.13
CA PHE A 654 13.20 -1.50 -3.84
C PHE A 654 12.47 -2.36 -2.79
N ASP A 655 11.14 -2.30 -2.75
CA ASP A 655 10.32 -3.15 -1.86
C ASP A 655 10.54 -4.62 -2.19
N THR A 656 10.44 -4.97 -3.48
CA THR A 656 10.64 -6.34 -3.95
C THR A 656 12.05 -6.83 -3.63
N ALA A 657 13.08 -5.99 -3.83
CA ALA A 657 14.47 -6.33 -3.52
C ALA A 657 14.68 -6.59 -2.02
N TYR A 658 14.06 -5.79 -1.15
CA TYR A 658 14.11 -6.00 0.30
C TYR A 658 13.45 -7.32 0.73
N LEU A 659 12.28 -7.64 0.19
CA LEU A 659 11.60 -8.92 0.45
C LEU A 659 12.44 -10.12 0.00
N ILE A 660 13.02 -10.05 -1.20
CA ILE A 660 13.93 -11.07 -1.71
C ILE A 660 15.15 -11.21 -0.79
N ALA A 661 15.72 -10.10 -0.32
CA ALA A 661 16.87 -10.13 0.58
C ALA A 661 16.55 -10.82 1.91
N ILE A 662 15.40 -10.54 2.53
CA ILE A 662 14.94 -11.22 3.75
C ILE A 662 14.79 -12.72 3.49
N LEU A 663 14.07 -13.10 2.44
CA LEU A 663 13.80 -14.52 2.15
C LEU A 663 15.08 -15.27 1.80
N ALA A 664 15.98 -14.66 1.02
CA ALA A 664 17.26 -15.24 0.64
C ALA A 664 18.17 -15.45 1.87
N CYS A 665 18.27 -14.45 2.75
CA CYS A 665 19.10 -14.57 3.96
C CYS A 665 18.60 -15.70 4.88
N ASN A 666 17.29 -15.80 5.08
CA ASN A 666 16.70 -16.90 5.84
C ASN A 666 16.92 -18.25 5.14
N GLY A 667 16.74 -18.32 3.82
CA GLY A 667 17.01 -19.52 3.04
C GLY A 667 18.46 -20.02 3.15
N VAL A 668 19.43 -19.10 3.10
CA VAL A 668 20.85 -19.42 3.31
C VAL A 668 21.11 -19.97 4.72
N ALA A 669 20.52 -19.36 5.75
CA ALA A 669 20.64 -19.84 7.12
C ALA A 669 20.09 -21.27 7.27
N PHE A 670 18.89 -21.55 6.73
CA PHE A 670 18.32 -22.91 6.74
C PHE A 670 19.17 -23.91 5.97
N PHE A 671 19.75 -23.51 4.84
CA PHE A 671 20.65 -24.37 4.08
C PHE A 671 21.91 -24.74 4.90
N ILE A 672 22.52 -23.77 5.58
CA ILE A 672 23.68 -24.02 6.46
C ILE A 672 23.29 -24.98 7.59
N ILE A 673 22.16 -24.75 8.24
CA ILE A 673 21.65 -25.62 9.30
C ILE A 673 21.46 -27.05 8.76
N ALA A 674 20.79 -27.21 7.62
CA ALA A 674 20.56 -28.53 7.01
C ALA A 674 21.86 -29.27 6.71
N VAL A 675 22.87 -28.59 6.14
CA VAL A 675 24.19 -29.18 5.86
C VAL A 675 24.89 -29.61 7.16
N CYS A 676 24.88 -28.76 8.19
CA CYS A 676 25.49 -29.09 9.48
C CYS A 676 24.85 -30.33 10.12
N TYR A 677 23.52 -30.44 10.08
CA TYR A 677 22.82 -31.62 10.61
C TYR A 677 23.05 -32.88 9.80
N ALA A 678 23.10 -32.77 8.46
CA ALA A 678 23.47 -33.90 7.62
C ALA A 678 24.86 -34.43 7.99
N GLN A 679 25.82 -33.54 8.25
CA GLN A 679 27.17 -33.93 8.68
C GLN A 679 27.18 -34.53 10.10
N ILE A 680 26.41 -33.99 11.04
CA ILE A 680 26.24 -34.58 12.39
C ILE A 680 25.71 -36.00 12.28
N TYR A 681 24.64 -36.21 11.50
CA TYR A 681 24.02 -37.52 11.31
C TYR A 681 24.98 -38.52 10.64
N LEU A 682 25.70 -38.10 9.60
CA LEU A 682 26.71 -38.94 8.93
C LEU A 682 27.88 -39.30 9.85
N SER A 683 28.31 -38.38 10.72
CA SER A 683 29.36 -38.62 11.71
C SER A 683 28.92 -39.64 12.76
N LEU A 684 27.69 -39.51 13.27
CA LEU A 684 27.11 -40.45 14.23
C LEU A 684 26.85 -41.81 13.60
N GLY A 685 26.47 -41.87 12.31
CA GLY A 685 26.29 -43.12 11.55
C GLY A 685 27.58 -43.94 11.39
N ARG A 686 28.74 -43.28 11.31
CA ARG A 686 30.06 -43.95 11.26
C ARG A 686 30.44 -44.54 12.62
N GLU A 687 30.24 -43.78 13.69
CA GLU A 687 30.54 -44.18 15.08
C GLU A 687 29.54 -45.23 15.61
N THR A 688 28.24 -45.15 15.26
CA THR A 688 27.21 -46.12 15.68
C THR A 688 27.45 -47.54 15.14
N ARG A 689 28.21 -47.69 14.06
CA ARG A 689 28.66 -49.01 13.58
C ARG A 689 29.78 -49.61 14.43
N GLN A 690 30.52 -48.79 15.19
CA GLN A 690 31.60 -49.20 16.10
C GLN A 690 31.23 -49.14 17.59
N ALA A 691 30.26 -48.30 18.00
CA ALA A 691 29.96 -47.97 19.40
C ALA A 691 28.63 -48.53 19.94
N ARG A 692 27.88 -49.35 19.17
CA ARG A 692 26.62 -50.00 19.60
C ARG A 692 26.75 -50.85 20.89
N GLN A 693 27.98 -51.07 21.37
CA GLN A 693 28.26 -51.81 22.61
C GLN A 693 28.49 -50.95 23.86
N ASN A 694 28.83 -49.65 23.80
CA ASN A 694 29.37 -48.95 24.99
C ASN A 694 28.63 -47.68 25.48
N SER A 695 27.86 -46.93 24.67
CA SER A 695 27.26 -45.66 25.13
C SER A 695 25.91 -45.28 24.48
N PRO A 696 24.75 -45.79 24.95
CA PRO A 696 23.42 -45.40 24.45
C PRO A 696 23.03 -43.94 24.73
N GLY A 697 23.76 -43.22 25.59
CA GLY A 697 23.47 -41.84 25.99
C GLY A 697 23.71 -40.78 24.90
N GLU A 698 24.71 -40.95 24.04
CA GLU A 698 25.12 -39.92 23.06
C GLU A 698 24.13 -39.77 21.88
N LEU A 699 23.55 -40.89 21.43
CA LEU A 699 22.50 -40.89 20.39
C LEU A 699 21.23 -40.15 20.87
N SER A 700 20.95 -40.20 22.17
CA SER A 700 19.83 -39.47 22.76
C SER A 700 20.01 -37.95 22.71
N VAL A 701 21.24 -37.45 22.74
CA VAL A 701 21.54 -36.00 22.69
C VAL A 701 21.37 -35.46 21.26
N ALA A 702 21.82 -36.21 20.26
CA ALA A 702 21.65 -35.85 18.85
C ALA A 702 20.18 -35.82 18.41
N LYS A 703 19.37 -36.79 18.85
CA LYS A 703 17.91 -36.83 18.59
C LYS A 703 17.21 -35.58 19.16
N LYS A 704 17.62 -35.14 20.35
CA LYS A 704 17.10 -33.94 21.00
C LYS A 704 17.46 -32.66 20.22
N MET A 705 18.69 -32.56 19.71
CA MET A 705 19.11 -31.43 18.87
C MET A 705 18.45 -31.42 17.50
N ALA A 706 18.16 -32.58 16.92
CA ALA A 706 17.42 -32.69 15.66
C ALA A 706 15.95 -32.26 15.83
N LEU A 707 15.33 -32.55 16.99
CA LEU A 707 13.97 -32.12 17.30
C LEU A 707 13.84 -30.59 17.30
N LEU A 708 14.81 -29.89 17.91
CA LEU A 708 14.81 -28.42 17.96
C LEU A 708 14.84 -27.78 16.57
N VAL A 709 15.64 -28.32 15.65
CA VAL A 709 15.73 -27.80 14.29
C VAL A 709 14.58 -28.21 13.40
N PHE A 710 14.01 -29.39 13.61
CA PHE A 710 12.78 -29.78 12.93
C PHE A 710 11.62 -28.84 13.29
N THR A 711 11.47 -28.46 14.57
CA THR A 711 10.44 -27.52 15.00
C THR A 711 10.61 -26.16 14.33
N ASN A 712 11.83 -25.61 14.28
CA ASN A 712 12.09 -24.35 13.60
C ASN A 712 11.84 -24.43 12.08
N PHE A 713 12.31 -25.49 11.42
CA PHE A 713 12.06 -25.69 9.99
C PHE A 713 10.56 -25.86 9.68
N ALA A 714 9.83 -26.62 10.49
CA ALA A 714 8.39 -26.85 10.30
C ALA A 714 7.58 -25.55 10.46
N CYS A 715 7.99 -24.64 11.35
CA CYS A 715 7.35 -23.34 11.52
C CYS A 715 7.68 -22.35 10.39
N TRP A 716 8.89 -22.40 9.83
CA TRP A 716 9.33 -21.48 8.77
C TRP A 716 9.01 -21.93 7.34
N SER A 717 8.98 -23.24 7.11
CA SER A 717 8.77 -23.84 5.78
C SER A 717 7.49 -23.35 5.08
N PRO A 718 6.32 -23.29 5.75
CA PRO A 718 5.10 -22.76 5.12
C PRO A 718 5.29 -21.31 4.65
N ILE A 719 5.91 -20.47 5.47
CA ILE A 719 6.07 -19.03 5.20
C ILE A 719 7.03 -18.81 4.03
N ALA A 720 8.16 -19.53 4.02
CA ALA A 720 9.11 -19.47 2.91
C ALA A 720 8.48 -19.94 1.59
N PHE A 721 7.71 -21.02 1.62
CA PHE A 721 7.02 -21.55 0.44
C PHE A 721 5.97 -20.56 -0.12
N PHE A 722 5.10 -20.02 0.74
CA PHE A 722 4.09 -19.06 0.30
C PHE A 722 4.67 -17.69 -0.07
N GLY A 723 5.76 -17.27 0.60
CA GLY A 723 6.50 -16.05 0.23
C GLY A 723 7.13 -16.17 -1.16
N LEU A 724 7.77 -17.30 -1.48
CA LEU A 724 8.38 -17.52 -2.80
C LEU A 724 7.34 -17.61 -3.92
N THR A 725 6.20 -18.24 -3.67
CA THR A 725 5.12 -18.34 -4.67
C THR A 725 4.45 -16.99 -4.93
N ALA A 726 4.28 -16.16 -3.90
CA ALA A 726 3.85 -14.77 -4.05
C ALA A 726 4.83 -13.94 -4.89
N LEU A 727 6.14 -14.07 -4.65
CA LEU A 727 7.18 -13.40 -5.45
C LEU A 727 7.24 -13.89 -6.90
N ALA A 728 6.92 -15.16 -7.15
CA ALA A 728 6.85 -15.73 -8.49
C ALA A 728 5.61 -15.29 -9.28
N GLY A 729 4.73 -14.46 -8.69
CA GLY A 729 3.50 -13.97 -9.33
C GLY A 729 2.31 -14.93 -9.24
N PHE A 730 2.43 -16.03 -8.48
CA PHE A 730 1.38 -17.05 -8.34
C PHE A 730 1.02 -17.25 -6.86
N PRO A 731 0.24 -16.34 -6.23
CA PRO A 731 -0.16 -16.50 -4.83
C PRO A 731 -1.08 -17.72 -4.67
N LEU A 732 -0.53 -18.85 -4.21
CA LEU A 732 -1.25 -20.12 -4.04
C LEU A 732 -2.19 -20.14 -2.83
N ILE A 733 -2.12 -19.13 -1.97
CA ILE A 733 -2.92 -19.04 -0.76
C ILE A 733 -3.73 -17.74 -0.79
N ASN A 734 -5.03 -17.86 -0.50
CA ASN A 734 -5.89 -16.70 -0.30
C ASN A 734 -5.38 -15.90 0.91
N VAL A 735 -5.55 -14.57 0.87
CA VAL A 735 -5.08 -13.63 1.90
C VAL A 735 -5.51 -14.07 3.32
N THR A 736 -6.69 -14.65 3.45
CA THR A 736 -7.25 -15.18 4.71
C THR A 736 -6.39 -16.29 5.32
N LYS A 737 -5.85 -17.17 4.49
CA LYS A 737 -5.00 -18.28 4.93
C LYS A 737 -3.58 -17.80 5.24
N SER A 738 -3.08 -16.78 4.53
CA SER A 738 -1.81 -16.11 4.84
C SER A 738 -1.83 -15.52 6.25
N LYS A 739 -2.96 -14.93 6.66
CA LYS A 739 -3.12 -14.34 8.00
C LYS A 739 -2.92 -15.37 9.12
N ILE A 740 -3.51 -16.55 9.00
CA ILE A 740 -3.34 -17.64 9.98
C ILE A 740 -1.86 -18.05 10.07
N LEU A 741 -1.18 -18.17 8.93
CA LEU A 741 0.24 -18.52 8.90
C LEU A 741 1.12 -17.47 9.59
N LEU A 742 0.90 -16.18 9.31
CA LEU A 742 1.74 -15.09 9.81
C LEU A 742 1.46 -14.72 11.27
N VAL A 743 0.22 -14.88 11.73
CA VAL A 743 -0.18 -14.52 13.09
C VAL A 743 -0.03 -15.67 14.07
N PHE A 744 -0.29 -16.91 13.62
CA PHE A 744 -0.27 -18.09 14.50
C PHE A 744 0.95 -18.97 14.29
N PHE A 745 1.26 -19.38 13.06
CA PHE A 745 2.37 -20.34 12.85
C PHE A 745 3.75 -19.71 12.98
N TYR A 746 3.93 -18.49 12.45
CA TYR A 746 5.19 -17.77 12.50
C TYR A 746 5.77 -17.64 13.92
N PRO A 747 4.99 -17.28 14.96
CA PRO A 747 5.53 -17.10 16.31
C PRO A 747 5.59 -18.39 17.15
N LEU A 748 5.05 -19.52 16.67
CA LEU A 748 5.09 -20.78 17.42
C LEU A 748 6.51 -21.28 17.67
N ASN A 749 7.46 -20.97 16.78
CA ASN A 749 8.85 -21.34 16.96
C ASN A 749 9.42 -20.78 18.28
N SER A 750 9.26 -19.47 18.51
CA SER A 750 9.72 -18.78 19.72
C SER A 750 8.99 -19.21 21.00
N CYS A 751 7.78 -19.76 20.85
CA CYS A 751 7.04 -20.37 21.97
C CYS A 751 7.59 -21.74 22.35
N ALA A 752 7.99 -22.58 21.39
CA ALA A 752 8.43 -23.95 21.64
C ALA A 752 9.84 -24.02 22.25
N ASP A 753 10.73 -23.10 21.86
CA ASP A 753 12.14 -23.10 22.20
C ASP A 753 12.45 -23.21 23.72
N PRO A 754 11.84 -22.42 24.61
CA PRO A 754 12.02 -22.55 26.07
C PRO A 754 11.74 -23.95 26.62
N TYR A 755 10.68 -24.58 26.15
CA TYR A 755 10.26 -25.91 26.61
C TYR A 755 11.18 -26.99 26.07
N LEU A 756 11.63 -26.84 24.82
CA LEU A 756 12.65 -27.69 24.24
C LEU A 756 13.95 -27.59 25.04
N TYR A 757 14.40 -26.39 25.47
CA TYR A 757 15.58 -26.30 26.34
C TYR A 757 15.38 -26.97 27.70
N ALA A 758 14.22 -26.75 28.33
CA ALA A 758 13.90 -27.31 29.64
C ALA A 758 13.83 -28.84 29.64
N ILE A 759 13.25 -29.44 28.61
CA ILE A 759 13.09 -30.90 28.49
C ILE A 759 14.39 -31.56 28.03
N LEU A 760 15.09 -30.93 27.08
CA LEU A 760 16.20 -31.56 26.36
C LEU A 760 17.56 -31.34 27.03
N THR A 761 17.73 -30.28 27.83
CA THR A 761 19.03 -29.90 28.41
C THR A 761 19.12 -30.27 29.90
N SER A 762 19.92 -31.29 30.23
CA SER A 762 20.14 -31.72 31.62
C SER A 762 20.69 -30.61 32.53
N GLN A 763 21.62 -29.80 32.00
CA GLN A 763 22.22 -28.68 32.73
C GLN A 763 21.18 -27.63 33.12
N TYR A 764 20.25 -27.29 32.23
CA TYR A 764 19.19 -26.33 32.52
C TYR A 764 18.27 -26.84 33.65
N ARG A 765 17.94 -28.13 33.64
CA ARG A 765 17.12 -28.73 34.72
C ARG A 765 17.83 -28.66 36.07
N GLN A 766 19.12 -28.99 36.12
CA GLN A 766 19.93 -28.87 37.34
C GLN A 766 19.97 -27.43 37.85
N ASP A 767 20.14 -26.48 36.95
CA ASP A 767 20.14 -25.06 37.26
C ASP A 767 18.77 -24.61 37.78
N LEU A 768 17.68 -24.99 37.12
CA LEU A 768 16.31 -24.71 37.56
C LEU A 768 16.04 -25.29 38.97
N PHE A 769 16.44 -26.55 39.24
CA PHE A 769 16.30 -27.15 40.57
C PHE A 769 17.14 -26.43 41.62
N THR A 770 18.35 -25.99 41.25
CA THR A 770 19.21 -25.19 42.15
C THR A 770 18.55 -23.85 42.47
N LEU A 771 17.95 -23.17 41.49
CA LEU A 771 17.20 -21.93 41.71
C LEU A 771 15.96 -22.14 42.59
N LEU A 772 15.16 -23.18 42.33
CA LEU A 772 13.99 -23.55 43.13
C LEU A 772 14.37 -23.93 44.57
N SER A 773 15.54 -24.54 44.76
CA SER A 773 16.07 -24.84 46.10
C SER A 773 16.49 -23.57 46.85
N LYS A 774 17.05 -22.56 46.16
CA LYS A 774 17.38 -21.24 46.72
C LYS A 774 16.14 -20.40 47.06
N LEU A 775 15.06 -20.57 46.30
CA LEU A 775 13.75 -19.94 46.54
C LEU A 775 12.91 -20.66 47.61
N GLY A 776 13.43 -21.73 48.23
CA GLY A 776 12.79 -22.42 49.36
C GLY A 776 11.72 -23.45 48.99
N LEU A 777 11.44 -23.68 47.70
CA LEU A 777 10.33 -24.53 47.24
C LEU A 777 10.69 -26.03 47.10
N CYS A 778 11.98 -26.40 47.02
CA CYS A 778 12.42 -27.79 46.82
C CYS A 778 13.78 -28.10 47.51
N ARG A 779 13.82 -28.08 48.85
CA ARG A 779 15.06 -28.36 49.61
C ARG A 779 15.48 -29.84 49.62
N GLN A 780 14.54 -30.78 49.44
CA GLN A 780 14.83 -32.22 49.55
C GLN A 780 15.27 -32.89 48.23
N SER A 781 14.85 -32.41 47.07
CA SER A 781 15.22 -33.02 45.77
C SER A 781 16.63 -32.64 45.30
N ALA A 782 17.14 -31.47 45.70
CA ALA A 782 18.48 -30.99 45.33
C ALA A 782 19.63 -31.77 46.00
N LEU A 783 19.36 -32.51 47.08
CA LEU A 783 20.34 -33.37 47.74
C LEU A 783 20.43 -34.76 47.08
N LYS A 784 19.37 -35.23 46.42
CA LYS A 784 19.31 -36.60 45.87
C LYS A 784 20.13 -36.78 44.57
N ASP A 785 20.33 -35.70 43.81
CA ASP A 785 21.18 -35.71 42.61
C ASP A 785 22.68 -35.53 42.92
N LYS A 786 23.04 -35.16 44.16
CA LYS A 786 24.44 -34.92 44.56
C LYS A 786 25.16 -36.19 45.03
N ASP A 787 24.43 -37.21 45.46
CA ASP A 787 24.98 -38.47 46.00
C ASP A 787 25.20 -39.57 44.92
N GLY A 788 24.94 -39.29 43.64
CA GLY A 788 25.15 -40.24 42.54
C GLY A 788 26.60 -40.35 42.02
N SER A 789 27.54 -39.55 42.53
CA SER A 789 28.93 -39.52 42.05
C SER A 789 29.94 -39.38 43.20
N SER A 790 30.06 -40.42 44.03
CA SER A 790 31.30 -40.69 44.76
C SER A 790 31.35 -42.17 45.18
N THR A 791 32.17 -42.94 44.48
CA THR A 791 32.50 -44.34 44.76
C THR A 791 33.35 -44.49 46.02
N HIS A 792 33.04 -45.53 46.80
CA HIS A 792 33.87 -46.26 47.77
C HIS A 792 34.84 -45.50 48.69
N GLY A 793 34.44 -45.38 49.97
CA GLY A 793 35.33 -45.12 51.10
C GLY A 793 34.71 -45.62 52.41
N THR A 794 35.17 -46.77 52.88
CA THR A 794 34.74 -47.41 54.12
C THR A 794 35.16 -46.57 55.33
N THR A 795 34.22 -46.13 56.17
CA THR A 795 34.47 -46.00 57.62
C THR A 795 33.18 -45.97 58.42
N ARG A 796 33.07 -46.90 59.37
CA ARG A 796 32.08 -46.94 60.44
C ARG A 796 32.21 -45.72 61.35
N PHE A 797 31.12 -45.04 61.65
CA PHE A 797 30.88 -44.45 62.97
C PHE A 797 29.36 -44.32 63.23
N THR A 798 28.91 -44.98 64.29
CA THR A 798 27.58 -44.91 64.91
C THR A 798 27.47 -43.69 65.81
N ILE A 799 26.40 -42.88 65.71
CA ILE A 799 25.78 -42.17 66.86
C ILE A 799 24.25 -42.07 66.65
N ASN A 800 23.53 -42.44 67.71
CA ASN A 800 22.07 -42.39 67.93
C ASN A 800 21.50 -40.97 67.98
N GLY A 801 20.18 -40.81 67.70
CA GLY A 801 19.41 -39.72 68.34
C GLY A 801 18.15 -39.22 67.62
N SER A 802 16.99 -39.64 68.14
CA SER A 802 15.71 -38.90 68.26
C SER A 802 14.93 -38.42 67.02
N ILE A 803 13.93 -39.25 66.68
CA ILE A 803 12.50 -38.94 66.47
C ILE A 803 12.07 -37.48 66.72
N GLN A 804 11.48 -36.84 65.71
CA GLN A 804 10.23 -36.10 65.88
C GLN A 804 9.40 -36.11 64.57
N ARG A 805 8.23 -36.75 64.64
CA ARG A 805 7.15 -36.71 63.66
C ARG A 805 6.17 -35.59 64.05
N HIS A 806 5.77 -34.76 63.10
CA HIS A 806 4.42 -34.20 62.89
C HIS A 806 4.40 -33.68 61.44
N ALA A 807 3.78 -34.39 60.48
CA ALA A 807 2.38 -34.24 60.02
C ALA A 807 2.13 -32.83 59.43
N SER A 808 1.52 -32.62 58.26
CA SER A 808 0.83 -33.45 57.26
C SER A 808 0.30 -32.50 56.16
N LEU A 809 -0.04 -33.04 54.97
CA LEU A 809 -0.98 -32.53 53.95
C LEU A 809 -0.57 -31.30 53.10
N THR A 810 0.18 -31.54 52.01
CA THR A 810 -0.25 -31.27 50.62
C THR A 810 0.87 -31.63 49.63
N CYS A 811 0.80 -32.83 49.04
CA CYS A 811 1.21 -33.09 47.65
C CYS A 811 0.82 -34.53 47.28
N LYS A 812 -0.46 -34.75 46.96
CA LYS A 812 -0.96 -35.99 46.37
C LYS A 812 -1.25 -35.73 44.89
N MET A 813 -0.22 -35.41 44.11
CA MET A 813 -0.35 -35.33 42.65
C MET A 813 0.99 -35.54 41.93
N GLN A 814 1.81 -36.49 42.39
CA GLN A 814 3.05 -36.85 41.69
C GLN A 814 3.50 -38.31 41.85
N THR A 815 2.70 -39.15 42.51
CA THR A 815 3.01 -40.58 42.69
C THR A 815 2.44 -41.49 41.60
N VAL A 816 1.67 -40.97 40.63
CA VAL A 816 1.13 -41.80 39.53
C VAL A 816 2.07 -41.85 38.32
N VAL A 817 2.88 -40.81 38.08
CA VAL A 817 3.75 -40.76 36.89
C VAL A 817 5.11 -41.45 37.10
N GLY A 818 5.60 -41.53 38.34
CA GLY A 818 6.90 -42.15 38.64
C GLY A 818 6.91 -43.68 38.62
N ALA A 819 5.76 -44.32 38.85
CA ALA A 819 5.66 -45.78 38.96
C ALA A 819 5.63 -46.50 37.60
N GLU A 820 5.17 -45.84 36.53
CA GLU A 820 5.19 -46.43 35.17
C GLU A 820 6.58 -46.31 34.51
N THR A 821 7.33 -45.24 34.79
CA THR A 821 8.68 -45.06 34.23
C THR A 821 9.72 -46.04 34.78
N GLN A 822 9.53 -46.59 35.98
CA GLN A 822 10.44 -47.62 36.52
C GLN A 822 10.07 -49.05 36.09
N LYS A 823 8.84 -49.28 35.58
CA LYS A 823 8.46 -50.58 35.02
C LYS A 823 8.91 -50.77 33.56
N MET A 824 9.19 -49.68 32.85
CA MET A 824 9.64 -49.68 31.45
C MET A 824 11.14 -49.93 31.26
N LEU A 825 11.93 -49.98 32.34
CA LEU A 825 13.38 -50.26 32.26
C LEU A 825 13.75 -51.73 32.48
N LYS A 826 12.78 -52.65 32.60
CA LYS A 826 13.06 -54.05 32.92
C LYS A 826 12.83 -55.07 31.82
N ASN A 827 12.07 -54.75 30.77
CA ASN A 827 11.85 -55.69 29.66
C ASN A 827 12.26 -55.01 28.36
N GLY A 828 13.48 -55.30 27.92
CA GLY A 828 13.88 -55.02 26.54
C GLY A 828 13.14 -55.97 25.63
N GLU A 829 12.42 -55.41 24.65
CA GLU A 829 12.01 -56.10 23.43
C GLU A 829 11.73 -55.05 22.36
N ASP A 830 12.17 -55.39 21.15
CA ASP A 830 12.03 -54.63 19.91
C ASP A 830 10.57 -54.27 19.59
N TYR A 831 10.34 -53.22 18.81
CA TYR A 831 9.49 -53.21 17.60
C TYR A 831 9.17 -51.75 17.15
N VAL A 832 9.50 -51.50 15.87
CA VAL A 832 9.07 -50.49 14.86
C VAL A 832 8.91 -49.03 15.28
#